data_AF-A0A4Z0GKH1-F1
#
_entry.id   AF-A0A4Z0GKH1-F1
#
_cell.length_a   1.000
_cell.length_b   1.000
_cell.length_c   1.000
_cell.angle_alpha   90.00
_cell.angle_beta   90.00
_cell.angle_gamma   90.00
#
_symmetry.space_group_name_H-M   'P 1'
#
loop_
_entity.id
_entity.type
_entity.pdbx_description
1 polymer ?
#
loop_
_entity_poly.entity_id
_entity_poly.type
_entity_poly.pdbx_seq_one_letter_code
_entity_poly.pdbx_strand_id
1 'polypeptide(L)'
;MNTIYEIFYKKGDDPTNMHSKKYSFIFLAFIMLLSPIVQLFTYPQVGLAAASSFAGGNGTAEDPWMIATPQQLDNVRNDLSAHYQLVNDIDLSSYVSSSGAGYHGGAGWEPIGNESTTFTGTFDGQGHKIIGLQINRPSSNFIGLFGDVGLGGKVEDIGIEGGSVSGNMHIGGLAGSNDGGSIVNSYSSCIVYGDRGTGGLVGRNLGNITNTYATGNVNGRDGAGGLVGYGYGGGINNTYATGRVNGTSSVGGLVGINAGSTILNSFYNTETTGQSDTGRGTPKTTAEMKTSSTYTDAGWDFDNTWGINSAVNGGYPFFVSHYLVTYNDNGSTAGSVPTDNNAYKEQDTVTVQNNTGNLGKDGYTFDGWNTKPDGSGTTYAPGAQLTMGTSDVTLYAKWTKNFYLITYNGNGSNEDDITYTTPLSEPGTQFDVVANQFTRSGYSFTGWNTKADGSGTTYQPGDKYTLGTFNVTMYAQWAPIAQYHVAYDGNGNDGGFVPPQSVLTASGDTVTVQGNLGELSRSGYTFEGWNTESDGSGTTYHANDLLTISESSVTLYAQWEINSYSVSFERNGGSAADDQTVNYGDKVSEPSEPARTGYTFDGWYADSGLTKAFDFSTVITTNRTLYAKWNPNHYTVRFDSNAGSAVTAIDADYGAIISVPSVPTKEGYTFTGWYTDKNLTETWDFNKDTVAGDTTLYAKWTASRYSIMYDGNGNDGGSVPSNESDQYKSAVTLARNTGNLSKIGYTFTGWNTESNGSGTAYAPGDSFTLGSANVQLYAQWTINPYTVSFDSNGGSAISDQKLNYGDSAVKPADPSQTGYTFAGWYADNGLTKVFDFGTKITADTTLYAKWTANPYTVHFESNGGSTQQVDHARTNLTQERTGLTAQTVDKKRLQAKSDILPTTGDGSDFFAMLSGLALFIFAGLITFITRRLKKNN
;
A
#
# COMPACT_ATOMS: atom_id res chain seq x y z
N MET A 1 -9.22 20.79 -77.45
CA MET A 1 -10.50 21.42 -77.87
C MET A 1 -10.48 21.55 -79.39
N ASN A 2 -10.85 20.50 -80.14
CA ASN A 2 -10.74 20.52 -81.62
C ASN A 2 -11.82 19.68 -82.33
N THR A 3 -13.03 19.66 -81.75
CA THR A 3 -14.20 18.92 -82.28
C THR A 3 -15.53 19.64 -82.00
N ILE A 4 -15.46 20.95 -81.74
CA ILE A 4 -16.61 21.86 -81.60
C ILE A 4 -16.25 23.17 -82.32
N TYR A 5 -16.02 23.09 -83.64
CA TYR A 5 -15.67 24.25 -84.47
C TYR A 5 -16.44 24.33 -85.81
N GLU A 6 -17.28 23.34 -86.14
CA GLU A 6 -18.01 23.30 -87.42
C GLU A 6 -19.53 23.56 -87.31
N ILE A 7 -20.08 23.76 -86.11
CA ILE A 7 -21.55 23.81 -85.92
C ILE A 7 -22.17 25.21 -86.17
N PHE A 8 -21.37 26.29 -86.18
CA PHE A 8 -21.94 27.66 -86.15
C PHE A 8 -21.59 28.66 -87.26
N TYR A 9 -20.61 28.43 -88.15
CA TYR A 9 -20.34 29.39 -89.23
C TYR A 9 -20.08 28.75 -90.60
N LYS A 10 -20.81 29.25 -91.60
CA LYS A 10 -20.48 29.10 -93.02
C LYS A 10 -19.53 30.22 -93.45
N LYS A 11 -18.71 29.92 -94.45
CA LYS A 11 -17.83 30.85 -95.15
C LYS A 11 -18.66 31.83 -96.00
N GLY A 12 -18.82 33.09 -95.58
CA GLY A 12 -19.50 34.10 -96.42
C GLY A 12 -19.73 35.51 -95.84
N ASP A 13 -19.97 35.67 -94.54
CA ASP A 13 -20.58 36.91 -94.03
C ASP A 13 -19.57 38.02 -93.62
N ASP A 14 -19.98 39.28 -93.85
CA ASP A 14 -19.17 40.51 -93.70
C ASP A 14 -19.35 41.15 -92.30
N PRO A 15 -18.27 41.50 -91.58
CA PRO A 15 -18.34 42.02 -90.21
C PRO A 15 -18.70 43.52 -90.06
N THR A 16 -18.95 44.26 -91.15
CA THR A 16 -18.99 45.74 -91.11
C THR A 16 -20.29 46.39 -90.60
N ASN A 17 -21.27 45.67 -90.03
CA ASN A 17 -22.58 46.26 -89.73
C ASN A 17 -23.24 45.97 -88.35
N MET A 18 -23.27 47.03 -87.52
CA MET A 18 -24.28 47.38 -86.50
C MET A 18 -24.70 46.37 -85.40
N HIS A 19 -24.16 46.60 -84.19
CA HIS A 19 -24.96 46.43 -82.97
C HIS A 19 -26.11 47.45 -82.95
N SER A 20 -27.37 47.00 -83.11
CA SER A 20 -28.55 47.87 -82.93
C SER A 20 -29.69 47.24 -82.11
N LYS A 21 -29.59 47.46 -80.79
CA LYS A 21 -30.68 47.43 -79.77
C LYS A 21 -31.48 46.14 -79.55
N LYS A 22 -31.74 45.90 -78.25
CA LYS A 22 -32.57 44.84 -77.63
C LYS A 22 -31.88 43.45 -77.65
N TYR A 23 -31.99 42.63 -76.61
CA TYR A 23 -32.91 42.71 -75.45
C TYR A 23 -32.15 42.78 -74.11
N SER A 24 -32.62 43.65 -73.22
CA SER A 24 -32.46 43.47 -71.77
C SER A 24 -33.68 42.70 -71.23
N PHE A 25 -33.66 42.32 -69.95
CA PHE A 25 -34.57 41.38 -69.28
C PHE A 25 -34.37 39.90 -69.69
N ILE A 26 -33.38 39.24 -69.07
CA ILE A 26 -33.47 37.94 -68.36
C ILE A 26 -32.12 37.77 -67.63
N PHE A 27 -32.09 38.11 -66.33
CA PHE A 27 -30.95 37.82 -65.43
C PHE A 27 -31.32 37.92 -63.94
N LEU A 28 -32.37 38.68 -63.58
CA LEU A 28 -32.76 38.96 -62.20
C LEU A 28 -33.77 37.95 -61.58
N ALA A 29 -33.96 36.79 -62.21
CA ALA A 29 -35.01 35.82 -61.86
C ALA A 29 -34.48 34.45 -61.41
N PHE A 30 -33.16 34.28 -61.24
CA PHE A 30 -32.52 32.99 -60.96
C PHE A 30 -31.69 32.95 -59.66
N ILE A 31 -31.64 34.06 -58.90
CA ILE A 31 -30.75 34.24 -57.73
C ILE A 31 -31.50 34.08 -56.38
N MET A 32 -32.83 34.06 -56.38
CA MET A 32 -33.64 34.00 -55.14
C MET A 32 -34.58 32.80 -55.07
N LEU A 33 -34.02 31.58 -54.98
CA LEU A 33 -34.62 30.41 -54.32
C LEU A 33 -33.58 29.29 -54.21
N LEU A 34 -33.63 28.52 -53.11
CA LEU A 34 -32.83 27.32 -52.78
C LEU A 34 -31.35 27.54 -52.35
N SER A 35 -31.21 27.72 -51.03
CA SER A 35 -30.13 27.21 -50.17
C SER A 35 -30.85 26.46 -49.02
N PRO A 36 -30.31 25.43 -48.33
CA PRO A 36 -28.87 25.13 -48.15
C PRO A 36 -28.44 23.64 -48.19
N ILE A 37 -27.13 23.41 -47.98
CA ILE A 37 -26.43 22.16 -47.53
C ILE A 37 -26.65 20.86 -48.34
N VAL A 38 -25.59 20.44 -49.05
CA VAL A 38 -25.00 19.08 -48.99
C VAL A 38 -23.49 19.21 -49.24
N GLN A 39 -22.65 18.52 -48.44
CA GLN A 39 -21.22 18.27 -48.74
C GLN A 39 -21.03 16.79 -49.16
N LEU A 40 -19.86 16.51 -49.76
CA LEU A 40 -19.37 15.19 -50.20
C LEU A 40 -20.16 14.53 -51.35
N PHE A 41 -19.57 14.51 -52.55
CA PHE A 41 -18.77 13.38 -53.04
C PHE A 41 -17.91 13.82 -54.24
N THR A 42 -16.90 13.03 -54.64
CA THR A 42 -15.76 13.47 -55.47
C THR A 42 -15.48 12.57 -56.68
N TYR A 43 -14.66 13.10 -57.60
CA TYR A 43 -13.97 12.41 -58.72
C TYR A 43 -14.85 12.06 -59.96
N PRO A 44 -14.24 11.81 -61.14
CA PRO A 44 -13.80 12.91 -62.00
C PRO A 44 -14.19 12.75 -63.48
N GLN A 45 -13.95 13.77 -64.30
CA GLN A 45 -13.88 13.64 -65.77
C GLN A 45 -12.64 14.32 -66.33
N VAL A 46 -12.06 13.72 -67.37
CA VAL A 46 -10.71 14.03 -67.86
C VAL A 46 -10.75 15.24 -68.81
N GLY A 47 -10.25 16.37 -68.34
CA GLY A 47 -9.89 17.49 -69.21
C GLY A 47 -8.53 17.25 -69.88
N LEU A 48 -8.41 17.58 -71.17
CA LEU A 48 -7.09 17.84 -71.76
C LEU A 48 -6.50 19.05 -71.01
N ALA A 49 -5.32 18.87 -70.40
CA ALA A 49 -4.64 19.96 -69.71
C ALA A 49 -4.33 21.10 -70.69
N ALA A 50 -4.99 22.24 -70.49
CA ALA A 50 -4.32 23.50 -70.73
C ALA A 50 -3.13 23.56 -69.75
N ALA A 51 -1.96 23.98 -70.22
CA ALA A 51 -0.85 24.22 -69.32
C ALA A 51 -1.27 25.31 -68.32
N SER A 52 -0.97 25.10 -67.03
CA SER A 52 -1.21 26.11 -66.01
C SER A 52 -0.48 27.41 -66.39
N SER A 53 -1.15 28.55 -66.21
CA SER A 53 -0.57 29.88 -66.48
C SER A 53 0.55 30.25 -65.51
N PHE A 54 0.73 29.46 -64.44
CA PHE A 54 1.72 29.58 -63.36
C PHE A 54 2.29 28.19 -63.02
N ALA A 55 3.40 28.12 -62.30
CA ALA A 55 4.07 26.85 -61.97
C ALA A 55 3.29 26.00 -60.93
N GLY A 56 2.42 26.65 -60.15
CA GLY A 56 1.62 26.10 -59.07
C GLY A 56 0.82 27.22 -58.39
N GLY A 57 0.12 26.89 -57.30
CA GLY A 57 -0.77 27.82 -56.60
C GLY A 57 -2.19 27.88 -57.17
N ASN A 58 -3.03 28.71 -56.55
CA ASN A 58 -4.35 29.09 -57.05
C ASN A 58 -4.66 30.60 -56.96
N GLY A 59 -3.79 31.38 -56.30
CA GLY A 59 -3.85 32.85 -56.27
C GLY A 59 -4.47 33.46 -55.01
N THR A 60 -4.95 32.67 -54.04
CA THR A 60 -5.26 33.18 -52.69
C THR A 60 -4.00 33.42 -51.87
N ALA A 61 -4.12 34.12 -50.74
CA ALA A 61 -3.00 34.39 -49.84
C ALA A 61 -2.39 33.12 -49.23
N GLU A 62 -3.18 32.06 -49.09
CA GLU A 62 -2.77 30.75 -48.54
C GLU A 62 -2.13 29.83 -49.59
N ASP A 63 -2.29 30.11 -50.88
CA ASP A 63 -1.72 29.33 -51.99
C ASP A 63 -1.40 30.24 -53.20
N PRO A 64 -0.42 31.15 -53.08
CA PRO A 64 -0.10 32.15 -54.12
C PRO A 64 0.38 31.54 -55.43
N TRP A 65 0.04 32.16 -56.56
CA TRP A 65 0.49 31.74 -57.89
C TRP A 65 2.02 31.75 -58.00
N MET A 66 2.61 30.58 -58.27
CA MET A 66 4.06 30.39 -58.34
C MET A 66 4.62 30.79 -59.71
N ILE A 67 5.66 31.63 -59.72
CA ILE A 67 6.30 32.16 -60.93
C ILE A 67 7.72 31.62 -61.04
N ALA A 68 7.98 30.84 -62.10
CA ALA A 68 9.27 30.22 -62.37
C ALA A 68 9.89 30.65 -63.72
N THR A 69 9.20 31.48 -64.51
CA THR A 69 9.62 31.87 -65.86
C THR A 69 9.17 33.28 -66.24
N PRO A 70 9.85 33.95 -67.20
CA PRO A 70 9.45 35.26 -67.73
C PRO A 70 8.00 35.35 -68.22
N GLN A 71 7.47 34.30 -68.85
CA GLN A 71 6.09 34.31 -69.34
C GLN A 71 5.06 34.13 -68.22
N GLN A 72 5.43 33.50 -67.10
CA GLN A 72 4.57 33.44 -65.92
C GLN A 72 4.57 34.79 -65.17
N LEU A 73 5.71 35.49 -65.14
CA LEU A 73 5.78 36.87 -64.64
C LEU A 73 4.92 37.81 -65.51
N ASP A 74 4.96 37.64 -66.84
CA ASP A 74 4.09 38.39 -67.77
C ASP A 74 2.61 38.11 -67.51
N ASN A 75 2.24 36.88 -67.17
CA ASN A 75 0.87 36.49 -66.88
C ASN A 75 0.26 37.16 -65.61
N VAL A 76 1.05 37.79 -64.74
CA VAL A 76 0.58 38.54 -63.56
C VAL A 76 -0.41 39.64 -63.94
N ARG A 77 -0.25 40.25 -65.12
CA ARG A 77 -1.15 41.33 -65.61
C ARG A 77 -2.60 40.89 -65.86
N ASN A 78 -2.90 39.60 -65.80
CA ASN A 78 -4.25 39.05 -66.02
C ASN A 78 -5.13 39.08 -64.75
N ASP A 79 -4.54 39.11 -63.54
CA ASP A 79 -5.27 39.34 -62.30
C ASP A 79 -4.43 40.20 -61.34
N LEU A 80 -4.62 41.51 -61.44
CA LEU A 80 -3.91 42.50 -60.63
C LEU A 80 -4.30 42.49 -59.14
N SER A 81 -5.21 41.60 -58.72
CA SER A 81 -5.68 41.46 -57.32
C SER A 81 -5.25 40.16 -56.63
N ALA A 82 -4.76 39.18 -57.38
CA ALA A 82 -4.31 37.89 -56.84
C ALA A 82 -2.95 37.97 -56.12
N HIS A 83 -2.62 36.92 -55.38
CA HIS A 83 -1.34 36.77 -54.69
C HIS A 83 -0.36 35.92 -55.52
N TYR A 84 0.90 36.33 -55.55
CA TYR A 84 1.97 35.80 -56.37
C TYR A 84 3.24 35.58 -55.56
N GLN A 85 3.99 34.52 -55.87
CA GLN A 85 5.31 34.23 -55.31
C GLN A 85 6.31 33.85 -56.42
N LEU A 86 7.53 34.38 -56.39
CA LEU A 86 8.62 33.83 -57.19
C LEU A 86 9.11 32.51 -56.58
N VAL A 87 9.56 31.58 -57.44
CA VAL A 87 10.22 30.33 -57.02
C VAL A 87 11.54 30.08 -57.77
N ASN A 88 12.01 31.06 -58.55
CA ASN A 88 13.29 31.11 -59.25
C ASN A 88 13.66 32.57 -59.55
N ASP A 89 14.95 32.84 -59.76
CA ASP A 89 15.39 34.08 -60.42
C ASP A 89 14.92 34.11 -61.89
N ILE A 90 14.41 35.25 -62.33
CA ILE A 90 13.77 35.46 -63.63
C ILE A 90 14.66 36.34 -64.52
N ASP A 91 15.45 35.72 -65.40
CA ASP A 91 16.19 36.45 -66.43
C ASP A 91 15.28 36.87 -67.60
N LEU A 92 15.05 38.18 -67.72
CA LEU A 92 14.26 38.78 -68.79
C LEU A 92 15.08 39.05 -70.06
N SER A 93 16.42 38.95 -70.03
CA SER A 93 17.32 39.36 -71.13
C SER A 93 16.93 38.76 -72.49
N SER A 94 16.61 37.47 -72.50
CA SER A 94 16.14 36.74 -73.69
C SER A 94 14.66 37.03 -74.01
N TYR A 95 13.83 37.28 -72.99
CA TYR A 95 12.40 37.55 -73.14
C TYR A 95 12.10 38.92 -73.78
N VAL A 96 12.90 39.93 -73.48
CA VAL A 96 12.81 41.29 -74.06
C VAL A 96 13.76 41.51 -75.25
N SER A 97 14.50 40.48 -75.67
CA SER A 97 15.34 40.51 -76.88
C SER A 97 14.50 40.68 -78.15
N SER A 98 15.11 41.04 -79.29
CA SER A 98 14.41 41.22 -80.57
C SER A 98 13.71 39.96 -81.13
N SER A 99 13.97 38.79 -80.55
CA SER A 99 13.31 37.51 -80.83
C SER A 99 12.37 37.03 -79.71
N GLY A 100 12.33 37.73 -78.58
CA GLY A 100 11.51 37.38 -77.41
C GLY A 100 10.08 37.91 -77.48
N ALA A 101 9.17 37.28 -76.74
CA ALA A 101 7.75 37.67 -76.72
C ALA A 101 7.55 39.08 -76.13
N GLY A 102 8.33 39.44 -75.10
CA GLY A 102 8.33 40.76 -74.46
C GLY A 102 9.11 41.85 -75.20
N TYR A 103 9.43 41.67 -76.49
CA TYR A 103 10.14 42.70 -77.27
C TYR A 103 9.29 43.96 -77.51
N HIS A 104 7.98 43.77 -77.73
CA HIS A 104 7.00 44.81 -78.07
C HIS A 104 7.52 45.82 -79.12
N GLY A 105 8.18 45.32 -80.18
CA GLY A 105 8.71 46.14 -81.28
C GLY A 105 9.93 47.02 -80.93
N GLY A 106 10.58 46.78 -79.79
CA GLY A 106 11.67 47.61 -79.27
C GLY A 106 11.25 48.50 -78.10
N ALA A 107 9.99 48.41 -77.65
CA ALA A 107 9.51 49.04 -76.41
C ALA A 107 9.90 48.24 -75.15
N GLY A 108 10.27 46.96 -75.30
CA GLY A 108 10.56 46.07 -74.18
C GLY A 108 9.33 45.82 -73.29
N TRP A 109 9.58 45.39 -72.07
CA TRP A 109 8.58 44.95 -71.08
C TRP A 109 7.39 45.92 -70.96
N GLU A 110 6.18 45.33 -70.87
CA GLU A 110 4.94 46.04 -70.61
C GLU A 110 4.70 46.08 -69.09
N PRO A 111 4.61 47.26 -68.43
CA PRO A 111 4.45 47.34 -66.98
C PRO A 111 3.25 46.56 -66.45
N ILE A 112 3.37 45.99 -65.25
CA ILE A 112 2.26 45.31 -64.54
C ILE A 112 1.37 46.40 -63.91
N GLY A 113 0.14 46.53 -64.41
CA GLY A 113 -0.77 47.61 -64.01
C GLY A 113 -0.41 48.98 -64.60
N ASN A 114 -1.26 49.98 -64.37
CA ASN A 114 -1.15 51.36 -64.85
C ASN A 114 -2.07 52.28 -64.02
N GLU A 115 -2.07 53.60 -64.30
CA GLU A 115 -2.86 54.63 -63.59
C GLU A 115 -4.38 54.39 -63.52
N SER A 116 -4.95 53.58 -64.42
CA SER A 116 -6.38 53.25 -64.45
C SER A 116 -6.70 51.84 -63.92
N THR A 117 -5.72 50.94 -63.89
CA THR A 117 -5.83 49.57 -63.36
C THR A 117 -4.55 49.23 -62.61
N THR A 118 -4.53 49.54 -61.31
CA THR A 118 -3.35 49.41 -60.44
C THR A 118 -3.17 47.96 -59.95
N PHE A 119 -1.95 47.60 -59.53
CA PHE A 119 -1.71 46.34 -58.82
C PHE A 119 -2.15 46.47 -57.34
N THR A 120 -2.99 45.55 -56.88
CA THR A 120 -3.63 45.57 -55.54
C THR A 120 -3.50 44.26 -54.76
N GLY A 121 -2.97 43.20 -55.38
CA GLY A 121 -2.63 41.94 -54.71
C GLY A 121 -1.27 41.96 -54.02
N THR A 122 -0.71 40.76 -53.75
CA THR A 122 0.65 40.60 -53.24
C THR A 122 1.57 40.05 -54.31
N PHE A 123 2.76 40.61 -54.45
CA PHE A 123 3.87 40.03 -55.19
C PHE A 123 5.05 39.83 -54.23
N ASP A 124 5.27 38.58 -53.85
CA ASP A 124 6.37 38.15 -52.99
C ASP A 124 7.54 37.65 -53.86
N GLY A 125 8.71 38.28 -53.71
CA GLY A 125 9.92 37.88 -54.38
C GLY A 125 10.64 36.71 -53.73
N GLN A 126 10.37 36.36 -52.47
CA GLN A 126 11.08 35.30 -51.72
C GLN A 126 12.62 35.44 -51.76
N GLY A 127 13.14 36.67 -51.89
CA GLY A 127 14.56 36.97 -52.06
C GLY A 127 15.11 36.76 -53.49
N HIS A 128 14.28 36.30 -54.44
CA HIS A 128 14.64 36.11 -55.83
C HIS A 128 14.80 37.43 -56.60
N LYS A 129 15.36 37.29 -57.81
CA LYS A 129 15.72 38.41 -58.67
C LYS A 129 14.97 38.44 -59.99
N ILE A 130 14.72 39.63 -60.51
CA ILE A 130 14.37 39.87 -61.92
C ILE A 130 15.58 40.52 -62.59
N ILE A 131 16.19 39.80 -63.53
CA ILE A 131 17.49 40.16 -64.11
C ILE A 131 17.27 40.75 -65.51
N GLY A 132 17.98 41.85 -65.82
CA GLY A 132 18.09 42.36 -67.18
C GLY A 132 16.84 43.05 -67.75
N LEU A 133 15.94 43.56 -66.90
CA LEU A 133 14.74 44.31 -67.31
C LEU A 133 15.04 45.40 -68.36
N GLN A 134 14.31 45.42 -69.47
CA GLN A 134 14.40 46.48 -70.49
C GLN A 134 13.02 47.07 -70.75
N ILE A 135 12.89 48.38 -70.58
CA ILE A 135 11.71 49.16 -70.97
C ILE A 135 12.16 50.44 -71.70
N ASN A 136 11.62 50.67 -72.89
CA ASN A 136 11.96 51.79 -73.76
C ASN A 136 10.68 52.47 -74.28
N ARG A 137 10.01 53.21 -73.41
CA ARG A 137 8.70 53.81 -73.64
C ARG A 137 8.71 55.33 -73.39
N PRO A 138 9.63 56.11 -74.02
CA PRO A 138 9.95 57.49 -73.63
C PRO A 138 8.83 58.53 -73.81
N SER A 139 7.69 58.16 -74.39
CA SER A 139 6.47 58.98 -74.46
C SER A 139 5.45 58.68 -73.35
N SER A 140 5.58 57.53 -72.68
CA SER A 140 4.56 56.96 -71.80
C SER A 140 4.85 57.24 -70.33
N ASN A 141 3.80 57.34 -69.53
CA ASN A 141 3.88 57.59 -68.09
C ASN A 141 3.75 56.29 -67.29
N PHE A 142 4.06 56.33 -65.99
CA PHE A 142 3.90 55.20 -65.06
C PHE A 142 4.69 53.96 -65.50
N ILE A 143 6.01 54.10 -65.56
CA ILE A 143 6.92 53.11 -66.15
C ILE A 143 7.85 52.50 -65.10
N GLY A 144 7.81 51.16 -65.00
CA GLY A 144 8.67 50.30 -64.18
C GLY A 144 8.32 48.83 -64.44
N LEU A 145 8.81 47.89 -63.64
CA LEU A 145 8.30 46.51 -63.67
C LEU A 145 6.77 46.51 -63.44
N PHE A 146 6.34 47.25 -62.41
CA PHE A 146 4.96 47.67 -62.19
C PHE A 146 4.73 49.09 -62.73
N GLY A 147 3.54 49.35 -63.28
CA GLY A 147 3.15 50.70 -63.68
C GLY A 147 2.71 51.53 -62.47
N ASP A 148 1.76 51.01 -61.69
CA ASP A 148 1.32 51.59 -60.44
C ASP A 148 0.92 50.51 -59.43
N VAL A 149 1.50 50.56 -58.22
CA VAL A 149 1.13 49.72 -57.07
C VAL A 149 0.13 50.51 -56.22
N GLY A 150 -1.14 50.13 -56.31
CA GLY A 150 -2.25 50.88 -55.72
C GLY A 150 -2.51 50.54 -54.25
N LEU A 151 -3.50 51.22 -53.68
CA LEU A 151 -3.96 51.04 -52.30
C LEU A 151 -4.19 49.57 -51.94
N GLY A 152 -3.45 49.07 -50.94
CA GLY A 152 -3.49 47.68 -50.49
C GLY A 152 -2.53 46.73 -51.22
N GLY A 153 -2.05 47.11 -52.40
CA GLY A 153 -1.05 46.35 -53.15
C GLY A 153 0.28 46.27 -52.41
N LYS A 154 0.88 45.08 -52.41
CA LYS A 154 2.13 44.78 -51.69
C LYS A 154 3.14 44.17 -52.65
N VAL A 155 4.35 44.73 -52.71
CA VAL A 155 5.48 44.19 -53.47
C VAL A 155 6.65 44.06 -52.51
N GLU A 156 7.14 42.84 -52.30
CA GLU A 156 8.16 42.57 -51.28
C GLU A 156 9.25 41.61 -51.72
N ASP A 157 10.37 41.65 -50.99
CA ASP A 157 11.50 40.71 -51.06
C ASP A 157 12.02 40.43 -52.49
N ILE A 158 11.99 41.46 -53.35
CA ILE A 158 12.30 41.38 -54.79
C ILE A 158 13.45 42.30 -55.21
N GLY A 159 14.47 41.72 -55.85
CA GLY A 159 15.59 42.45 -56.44
C GLY A 159 15.51 42.62 -57.95
N ILE A 160 15.54 43.85 -58.47
CA ILE A 160 15.68 44.09 -59.92
C ILE A 160 17.16 44.33 -60.25
N GLU A 161 17.82 43.40 -60.93
CA GLU A 161 19.26 43.42 -61.15
C GLU A 161 19.66 43.75 -62.60
N GLY A 162 20.34 44.89 -62.76
CA GLY A 162 20.77 45.45 -64.05
C GLY A 162 19.60 45.97 -64.88
N GLY A 163 19.82 46.10 -66.19
CA GLY A 163 18.79 46.56 -67.12
C GLY A 163 18.64 48.08 -67.24
N SER A 164 17.64 48.52 -68.00
CA SER A 164 17.36 49.93 -68.31
C SER A 164 15.86 50.19 -68.43
N VAL A 165 15.39 51.26 -67.80
CA VAL A 165 13.97 51.67 -67.79
C VAL A 165 13.86 53.12 -68.28
N SER A 166 13.09 53.36 -69.35
CA SER A 166 12.95 54.67 -70.00
C SER A 166 11.48 55.01 -70.22
N GLY A 167 11.07 56.19 -69.74
CA GLY A 167 9.70 56.71 -69.80
C GLY A 167 9.63 58.23 -69.86
N ASN A 168 8.43 58.80 -69.70
CA ASN A 168 8.16 60.24 -69.74
C ASN A 168 7.95 60.82 -68.33
N MET A 169 6.83 60.49 -67.68
CA MET A 169 6.49 60.96 -66.33
C MET A 169 6.20 59.80 -65.37
N HIS A 170 6.76 59.86 -64.17
CA HIS A 170 6.73 58.80 -63.15
C HIS A 170 7.38 57.50 -63.62
N ILE A 171 8.72 57.46 -63.54
CA ILE A 171 9.56 56.32 -63.90
C ILE A 171 10.35 55.83 -62.68
N GLY A 172 10.34 54.53 -62.43
CA GLY A 172 11.19 53.87 -61.43
C GLY A 172 11.61 52.47 -61.88
N GLY A 173 12.75 51.97 -61.39
CA GLY A 173 13.24 50.63 -61.76
C GLY A 173 12.30 49.49 -61.33
N LEU A 174 11.62 49.64 -60.19
CA LEU A 174 10.62 48.67 -59.69
C LEU A 174 9.20 49.10 -60.05
N ALA A 175 8.83 50.36 -59.79
CA ALA A 175 7.48 50.85 -60.09
C ALA A 175 7.46 52.28 -60.64
N GLY A 176 6.61 52.54 -61.63
CA GLY A 176 6.30 53.92 -62.06
C GLY A 176 5.70 54.73 -60.91
N SER A 177 4.76 54.14 -60.19
CA SER A 177 4.09 54.74 -59.03
C SER A 177 3.78 53.73 -57.92
N ASN A 178 3.64 54.23 -56.70
CA ASN A 178 3.15 53.55 -55.50
C ASN A 178 2.02 54.39 -54.90
N ASP A 179 0.81 54.31 -55.48
CA ASP A 179 -0.37 55.09 -55.09
C ASP A 179 -1.14 54.45 -53.93
N GLY A 180 -0.51 54.43 -52.76
CA GLY A 180 -1.08 53.90 -51.51
C GLY A 180 -0.73 52.43 -51.19
N GLY A 181 0.11 51.79 -52.01
CA GLY A 181 0.63 50.45 -51.76
C GLY A 181 1.78 50.40 -50.74
N SER A 182 2.42 49.24 -50.64
CA SER A 182 3.57 48.98 -49.78
C SER A 182 4.69 48.26 -50.54
N ILE A 183 5.88 48.86 -50.55
CA ILE A 183 7.11 48.26 -51.10
C ILE A 183 8.07 47.97 -49.95
N VAL A 184 8.53 46.72 -49.84
CA VAL A 184 9.27 46.21 -48.67
C VAL A 184 10.46 45.35 -49.12
N ASN A 185 11.58 45.36 -48.40
CA ASN A 185 12.73 44.45 -48.61
C ASN A 185 13.22 44.35 -50.08
N SER A 186 13.08 45.43 -50.86
CA SER A 186 13.20 45.40 -52.32
C SER A 186 14.38 46.24 -52.82
N TYR A 187 14.85 46.00 -54.04
CA TYR A 187 15.87 46.86 -54.66
C TYR A 187 15.78 47.01 -56.17
N SER A 188 16.46 48.03 -56.71
CA SER A 188 16.75 48.12 -58.14
C SER A 188 18.16 48.65 -58.44
N SER A 189 18.85 47.99 -59.39
CA SER A 189 20.08 48.49 -60.01
C SER A 189 19.90 48.89 -61.49
N CYS A 190 18.66 49.04 -61.96
CA CYS A 190 18.34 49.52 -63.30
C CYS A 190 18.88 50.94 -63.56
N ILE A 191 19.36 51.20 -64.76
CA ILE A 191 19.58 52.59 -65.21
C ILE A 191 18.21 53.18 -65.59
N VAL A 192 17.84 54.31 -65.01
CA VAL A 192 16.51 54.93 -65.21
C VAL A 192 16.64 56.24 -66.00
N TYR A 193 15.75 56.43 -66.97
CA TYR A 193 15.64 57.61 -67.82
C TYR A 193 14.21 58.17 -67.80
N GLY A 194 14.06 59.50 -67.66
CA GLY A 194 12.76 60.14 -67.59
C GLY A 194 12.76 61.65 -67.80
N ASP A 195 11.58 62.23 -67.96
CA ASP A 195 11.39 63.69 -67.98
C ASP A 195 11.03 64.24 -66.60
N ARG A 196 10.03 63.64 -65.93
CA ARG A 196 9.43 64.17 -64.69
C ARG A 196 9.21 63.10 -63.63
N GLY A 197 9.73 63.31 -62.43
CA GLY A 197 9.59 62.36 -61.32
C GLY A 197 10.24 61.02 -61.66
N THR A 198 11.57 61.03 -61.71
CA THR A 198 12.40 59.87 -62.09
C THR A 198 13.13 59.38 -60.83
N GLY A 199 12.78 58.19 -60.34
CA GLY A 199 13.44 57.55 -59.21
C GLY A 199 14.29 56.36 -59.64
N GLY A 200 15.31 55.98 -58.86
CA GLY A 200 16.02 54.71 -59.08
C GLY A 200 15.11 53.49 -58.86
N LEU A 201 14.19 53.58 -57.90
CA LEU A 201 13.24 52.53 -57.55
C LEU A 201 11.80 52.90 -57.93
N VAL A 202 11.32 54.09 -57.54
CA VAL A 202 9.92 54.52 -57.67
C VAL A 202 9.80 55.93 -58.27
N GLY A 203 9.00 56.10 -59.32
CA GLY A 203 8.79 57.42 -59.94
C GLY A 203 7.94 58.38 -59.09
N ARG A 204 6.83 57.89 -58.55
CA ARG A 204 5.86 58.63 -57.71
C ARG A 204 5.50 57.83 -56.46
N ASN A 205 5.64 58.40 -55.26
CA ASN A 205 5.27 57.73 -54.02
C ASN A 205 4.16 58.46 -53.25
N LEU A 206 3.08 57.73 -52.93
CA LEU A 206 2.05 58.10 -51.96
C LEU A 206 1.88 57.02 -50.87
N GLY A 207 2.23 55.77 -51.18
CA GLY A 207 2.27 54.63 -50.26
C GLY A 207 3.55 54.55 -49.44
N ASN A 208 3.81 53.38 -48.85
CA ASN A 208 4.99 53.14 -48.01
C ASN A 208 6.12 52.46 -48.79
N ILE A 209 7.36 52.85 -48.49
CA ILE A 209 8.59 52.19 -48.93
C ILE A 209 9.46 51.96 -47.69
N THR A 210 9.77 50.70 -47.38
CA THR A 210 10.48 50.30 -46.16
C THR A 210 11.60 49.30 -46.48
N ASN A 211 12.75 49.39 -45.80
CA ASN A 211 13.88 48.44 -45.96
C ASN A 211 14.24 48.23 -47.44
N THR A 212 14.70 49.26 -48.16
CA THR A 212 14.69 49.23 -49.65
C THR A 212 15.80 50.09 -50.25
N TYR A 213 16.41 49.70 -51.38
CA TYR A 213 17.54 50.45 -51.96
C TYR A 213 17.61 50.59 -53.49
N ALA A 214 18.37 51.59 -53.96
CA ALA A 214 18.67 51.78 -55.38
C ALA A 214 20.15 52.10 -55.65
N THR A 215 20.75 51.39 -56.61
CA THR A 215 22.17 51.55 -56.99
C THR A 215 22.38 51.94 -58.46
N GLY A 216 21.34 51.89 -59.28
CA GLY A 216 21.39 52.23 -60.71
C GLY A 216 21.35 53.74 -60.96
N ASN A 217 21.96 54.19 -62.07
CA ASN A 217 22.05 55.62 -62.40
C ASN A 217 20.69 56.19 -62.83
N VAL A 218 20.34 57.37 -62.33
CA VAL A 218 19.06 58.05 -62.58
C VAL A 218 19.29 59.28 -63.45
N ASN A 219 18.55 59.41 -64.55
CA ASN A 219 18.69 60.48 -65.54
C ASN A 219 17.32 61.10 -65.81
N GLY A 220 16.90 62.03 -64.95
CA GLY A 220 15.59 62.69 -65.00
C GLY A 220 15.72 64.20 -65.25
N ARG A 221 14.94 64.80 -66.15
CA ARG A 221 15.05 66.25 -66.41
C ARG A 221 14.64 67.10 -65.20
N ASP A 222 13.52 66.75 -64.58
CA ASP A 222 12.91 67.43 -63.42
C ASP A 222 12.46 66.40 -62.36
N GLY A 223 12.89 66.56 -61.11
CA GLY A 223 12.58 65.60 -60.05
C GLY A 223 13.32 64.27 -60.19
N ALA A 224 14.63 64.32 -60.44
CA ALA A 224 15.49 63.15 -60.41
C ALA A 224 15.92 62.85 -58.96
N GLY A 225 15.58 61.67 -58.45
CA GLY A 225 15.94 61.21 -57.10
C GLY A 225 16.61 59.84 -57.13
N GLY A 226 17.64 59.64 -56.32
CA GLY A 226 18.39 58.38 -56.30
C GLY A 226 17.54 57.14 -55.98
N LEU A 227 16.48 57.29 -55.19
CA LEU A 227 15.49 56.25 -54.88
C LEU A 227 14.10 56.60 -55.43
N VAL A 228 13.59 57.81 -55.11
CA VAL A 228 12.22 58.23 -55.42
C VAL A 228 12.21 59.55 -56.21
N GLY A 229 11.46 59.60 -57.31
CA GLY A 229 11.31 60.82 -58.10
C GLY A 229 10.54 61.92 -57.36
N TYR A 230 9.23 61.72 -57.20
CA TYR A 230 8.34 62.59 -56.42
C TYR A 230 7.73 61.84 -55.22
N GLY A 231 7.90 62.34 -54.00
CA GLY A 231 7.21 61.87 -52.81
C GLY A 231 6.08 62.82 -52.40
N TYR A 232 4.83 62.40 -52.51
CA TYR A 232 3.64 63.19 -52.13
C TYR A 232 2.96 62.70 -50.84
N GLY A 233 3.30 61.50 -50.36
CA GLY A 233 2.71 60.91 -49.16
C GLY A 233 3.46 59.68 -48.67
N GLY A 234 2.98 59.07 -47.58
CA GLY A 234 3.49 57.83 -47.01
C GLY A 234 4.90 57.92 -46.41
N GLY A 235 5.39 56.80 -45.91
CA GLY A 235 6.72 56.68 -45.29
C GLY A 235 7.78 56.17 -46.26
N ILE A 236 9.00 56.71 -46.16
CA ILE A 236 10.23 56.24 -46.83
C ILE A 236 11.23 55.95 -45.70
N ASN A 237 11.30 54.69 -45.27
CA ASN A 237 11.90 54.27 -44.01
C ASN A 237 13.01 53.24 -44.22
N ASN A 238 14.16 53.39 -43.55
CA ASN A 238 15.29 52.45 -43.66
C ASN A 238 15.68 52.20 -45.14
N THR A 239 15.85 53.26 -45.92
CA THR A 239 16.16 53.15 -47.36
C THR A 239 17.49 53.77 -47.73
N TYR A 240 18.09 53.37 -48.86
CA TYR A 240 19.28 54.08 -49.35
C TYR A 240 19.42 54.20 -50.88
N ALA A 241 20.19 55.20 -51.32
CA ALA A 241 20.59 55.38 -52.71
C ALA A 241 22.11 55.55 -52.90
N THR A 242 22.67 54.94 -53.94
CA THR A 242 24.09 55.11 -54.35
C THR A 242 24.29 55.38 -55.84
N GLY A 243 23.30 55.18 -56.70
CA GLY A 243 23.42 55.43 -58.14
C GLY A 243 23.58 56.92 -58.47
N ARG A 244 24.30 57.25 -59.54
CA ARG A 244 24.54 58.64 -59.93
C ARG A 244 23.24 59.30 -60.40
N VAL A 245 22.91 60.46 -59.85
CA VAL A 245 21.68 61.21 -60.18
C VAL A 245 22.03 62.40 -61.05
N ASN A 246 21.53 62.41 -62.29
CA ASN A 246 21.68 63.49 -63.27
C ASN A 246 20.32 64.13 -63.55
N GLY A 247 20.27 65.46 -63.58
CA GLY A 247 19.08 66.22 -63.96
C GLY A 247 19.35 67.72 -64.08
N THR A 248 18.31 68.49 -64.43
CA THR A 248 18.40 69.95 -64.66
C THR A 248 17.51 70.79 -63.76
N SER A 249 16.49 70.18 -63.15
CA SER A 249 15.58 70.78 -62.18
C SER A 249 15.33 69.78 -61.05
N SER A 250 15.23 70.29 -59.82
CA SER A 250 14.86 69.54 -58.61
C SER A 250 15.52 68.15 -58.48
N VAL A 251 16.85 68.12 -58.52
CA VAL A 251 17.64 66.90 -58.29
C VAL A 251 17.81 66.69 -56.78
N GLY A 252 17.85 65.43 -56.32
CA GLY A 252 18.12 65.06 -54.93
C GLY A 252 18.77 63.67 -54.80
N GLY A 253 19.59 63.48 -53.76
CA GLY A 253 20.38 62.26 -53.59
C GLY A 253 19.57 61.00 -53.27
N LEU A 254 18.43 61.15 -52.56
CA LEU A 254 17.49 60.06 -52.27
C LEU A 254 16.11 60.34 -52.89
N VAL A 255 15.49 61.49 -52.57
CA VAL A 255 14.19 61.91 -53.14
C VAL A 255 14.35 63.19 -53.97
N GLY A 256 13.85 63.19 -55.21
CA GLY A 256 13.97 64.33 -56.14
C GLY A 256 13.18 65.55 -55.68
N ILE A 257 11.85 65.42 -55.57
CA ILE A 257 10.96 66.37 -54.89
C ILE A 257 10.24 65.66 -53.76
N ASN A 258 10.32 66.20 -52.54
CA ASN A 258 9.42 65.84 -51.45
C ASN A 258 8.36 66.94 -51.26
N ALA A 259 7.10 66.54 -51.32
CA ALA A 259 5.90 67.37 -51.17
C ALA A 259 4.88 66.75 -50.19
N GLY A 260 5.25 65.73 -49.42
CA GLY A 260 4.40 65.13 -48.39
C GLY A 260 4.85 63.78 -47.82
N SER A 261 5.89 63.14 -48.36
CA SER A 261 6.43 61.89 -47.81
C SER A 261 7.24 62.14 -46.53
N THR A 262 7.08 61.25 -45.55
CA THR A 262 7.88 61.23 -44.33
C THR A 262 9.14 60.38 -44.57
N ILE A 263 10.34 60.93 -44.34
CA ILE A 263 11.60 60.24 -44.61
C ILE A 263 12.31 59.99 -43.28
N LEU A 264 12.55 58.72 -42.93
CA LEU A 264 13.17 58.30 -41.67
C LEU A 264 14.29 57.30 -41.93
N ASN A 265 15.37 57.42 -41.16
CA ASN A 265 16.52 56.49 -41.16
C ASN A 265 17.07 56.17 -42.56
N SER A 266 16.91 57.09 -43.52
CA SER A 266 17.19 56.86 -44.94
C SER A 266 18.34 57.73 -45.44
N PHE A 267 19.25 57.13 -46.20
CA PHE A 267 20.57 57.67 -46.50
C PHE A 267 20.86 57.75 -48.00
N TYR A 268 21.81 58.59 -48.41
CA TYR A 268 22.38 58.48 -49.75
C TYR A 268 23.87 58.81 -49.77
N ASN A 269 24.60 58.15 -50.67
CA ASN A 269 26.02 58.40 -50.86
C ASN A 269 26.21 59.70 -51.65
N THR A 270 26.71 60.76 -51.02
CA THR A 270 26.95 62.07 -51.65
C THR A 270 27.95 62.01 -52.81
N GLU A 271 28.97 61.16 -52.68
CA GLU A 271 30.10 61.07 -53.61
C GLU A 271 29.73 60.31 -54.88
N THR A 272 28.88 59.29 -54.80
CA THR A 272 28.44 58.50 -55.96
C THR A 272 27.14 59.00 -56.59
N THR A 273 26.20 59.54 -55.79
CA THR A 273 25.02 60.23 -56.35
C THR A 273 25.39 61.54 -57.05
N GLY A 274 26.45 62.21 -56.57
CA GLY A 274 26.85 63.55 -56.98
C GLY A 274 26.02 64.67 -56.35
N GLN A 275 25.23 64.36 -55.30
CA GLN A 275 24.28 65.28 -54.66
C GLN A 275 24.65 65.57 -53.19
N SER A 276 24.13 66.66 -52.64
CA SER A 276 24.41 67.12 -51.27
C SER A 276 23.27 67.98 -50.69
N ASP A 277 22.04 67.71 -51.12
CA ASP A 277 20.83 68.36 -50.65
C ASP A 277 20.44 68.02 -49.20
N THR A 278 19.47 68.75 -48.66
CA THR A 278 19.00 68.57 -47.27
C THR A 278 17.48 68.40 -47.25
N GLY A 279 16.98 67.57 -46.33
CA GLY A 279 15.55 67.35 -46.12
C GLY A 279 14.87 66.41 -47.12
N ARG A 280 15.60 65.79 -48.05
CA ARG A 280 15.09 64.78 -49.01
C ARG A 280 15.75 63.41 -48.85
N GLY A 281 16.43 63.20 -47.72
CA GLY A 281 17.31 62.07 -47.39
C GLY A 281 18.47 62.57 -46.51
N THR A 282 19.21 61.65 -45.90
CA THR A 282 20.38 61.99 -45.08
C THR A 282 21.67 61.80 -45.89
N PRO A 283 22.45 62.86 -46.18
CA PRO A 283 23.74 62.72 -46.87
C PRO A 283 24.74 61.92 -46.03
N LYS A 284 25.47 61.00 -46.70
CA LYS A 284 26.55 60.20 -46.13
C LYS A 284 27.69 60.03 -47.14
N THR A 285 28.92 59.95 -46.67
CA THR A 285 30.10 59.62 -47.49
C THR A 285 30.15 58.14 -47.86
N THR A 286 30.96 57.74 -48.85
CA THR A 286 31.19 56.31 -49.17
C THR A 286 31.73 55.53 -47.97
N ALA A 287 32.52 56.16 -47.11
CA ALA A 287 33.05 55.51 -45.91
C ALA A 287 31.95 55.20 -44.89
N GLU A 288 31.10 56.17 -44.57
CA GLU A 288 29.96 55.96 -43.66
C GLU A 288 28.95 54.97 -44.25
N MET A 289 28.64 55.09 -45.55
CA MET A 289 27.71 54.19 -46.24
C MET A 289 28.19 52.73 -46.28
N LYS A 290 29.48 52.47 -46.02
CA LYS A 290 30.07 51.12 -45.92
C LYS A 290 30.41 50.71 -44.47
N THR A 291 29.94 51.47 -43.49
CA THR A 291 30.14 51.20 -42.06
C THR A 291 28.81 50.75 -41.45
N SER A 292 28.79 49.61 -40.76
CA SER A 292 27.57 49.03 -40.17
C SER A 292 26.87 49.96 -39.17
N SER A 293 27.64 50.65 -38.31
CA SER A 293 27.08 51.52 -37.26
C SER A 293 26.22 52.65 -37.81
N THR A 294 26.51 53.17 -39.01
CA THR A 294 25.68 54.16 -39.72
C THR A 294 24.20 53.76 -39.81
N TYR A 295 23.93 52.45 -39.87
CA TYR A 295 22.61 51.88 -40.02
C TYR A 295 22.06 51.30 -38.71
N THR A 296 22.88 50.60 -37.92
CA THR A 296 22.43 50.06 -36.61
C THR A 296 22.12 51.16 -35.60
N ASP A 297 22.89 52.26 -35.60
CA ASP A 297 22.63 53.44 -34.76
C ASP A 297 21.35 54.17 -35.17
N ALA A 298 20.87 53.92 -36.40
CA ALA A 298 19.59 54.36 -36.94
C ALA A 298 18.49 53.29 -36.85
N GLY A 299 18.71 52.20 -36.10
CA GLY A 299 17.71 51.16 -35.83
C GLY A 299 17.41 50.21 -37.01
N TRP A 300 18.34 50.04 -37.95
CA TRP A 300 18.21 49.02 -39.00
C TRP A 300 18.47 47.63 -38.42
N ASP A 301 17.61 46.67 -38.78
CA ASP A 301 17.75 45.26 -38.41
C ASP A 301 18.87 44.58 -39.21
N PHE A 302 20.03 44.41 -38.58
CA PHE A 302 21.16 43.63 -39.10
C PHE A 302 21.20 42.19 -38.57
N ASP A 303 20.22 41.79 -37.78
CA ASP A 303 20.09 40.42 -37.29
C ASP A 303 19.30 39.55 -38.28
N ASN A 304 18.36 40.10 -39.05
CA ASN A 304 17.50 39.34 -39.98
C ASN A 304 17.36 40.00 -41.36
N THR A 305 17.22 41.32 -41.45
CA THR A 305 16.98 41.99 -42.74
C THR A 305 18.28 42.25 -43.52
N TRP A 306 19.26 42.90 -42.89
CA TRP A 306 20.42 43.49 -43.58
C TRP A 306 21.76 42.83 -43.22
N GLY A 307 22.60 42.63 -44.23
CA GLY A 307 24.01 42.28 -44.10
C GLY A 307 24.89 43.37 -44.69
N ILE A 308 26.15 43.46 -44.26
CA ILE A 308 27.15 44.35 -44.87
C ILE A 308 28.52 43.68 -44.88
N ASN A 309 29.11 43.57 -46.08
CA ASN A 309 30.33 42.82 -46.33
C ASN A 309 31.07 43.45 -47.51
N SER A 310 32.37 43.72 -47.38
CA SER A 310 33.18 44.36 -48.43
C SER A 310 33.19 43.63 -49.78
N ALA A 311 32.87 42.33 -49.80
CA ALA A 311 32.79 41.52 -51.01
C ALA A 311 31.40 41.52 -51.68
N VAL A 312 30.34 41.93 -50.98
CA VAL A 312 28.93 41.84 -51.43
C VAL A 312 28.37 43.24 -51.67
N ASN A 313 27.56 43.43 -52.73
CA ASN A 313 26.95 44.72 -53.09
C ASN A 313 27.94 45.92 -53.07
N GLY A 314 29.20 45.67 -53.46
CA GLY A 314 30.28 46.66 -53.43
C GLY A 314 30.68 47.18 -52.04
N GLY A 315 30.26 46.52 -50.96
CA GLY A 315 30.47 46.93 -49.56
C GLY A 315 29.34 47.74 -48.92
N TYR A 316 28.23 47.98 -49.64
CA TYR A 316 27.02 48.58 -49.08
C TYR A 316 26.11 47.50 -48.44
N PRO A 317 25.10 47.88 -47.63
CA PRO A 317 24.13 46.91 -47.11
C PRO A 317 23.43 46.12 -48.21
N PHE A 318 23.06 44.88 -47.93
CA PHE A 318 22.32 43.99 -48.83
C PHE A 318 21.34 43.13 -48.01
N PHE A 319 20.33 42.54 -48.64
CA PHE A 319 19.39 41.68 -47.92
C PHE A 319 20.01 40.31 -47.62
N VAL A 320 19.81 39.80 -46.41
CA VAL A 320 20.30 38.48 -46.01
C VAL A 320 19.30 37.43 -46.46
N SER A 321 19.69 36.59 -47.42
CA SER A 321 18.91 35.41 -47.79
C SER A 321 18.80 34.45 -46.61
N HIS A 322 17.58 33.96 -46.38
CA HIS A 322 17.28 32.93 -45.40
C HIS A 322 16.77 31.67 -46.10
N TYR A 323 17.02 30.52 -45.48
CA TYR A 323 16.85 29.19 -46.05
C TYR A 323 16.21 28.26 -45.03
N LEU A 324 15.42 27.30 -45.52
CA LEU A 324 14.65 26.36 -44.72
C LEU A 324 15.24 24.94 -44.78
N VAL A 325 15.05 24.18 -43.69
CA VAL A 325 15.30 22.73 -43.67
C VAL A 325 13.96 22.00 -43.57
N THR A 326 13.60 21.30 -44.64
CA THR A 326 12.35 20.53 -44.74
C THR A 326 12.61 19.05 -44.59
N TYR A 327 11.69 18.31 -43.96
CA TYR A 327 11.81 16.86 -43.80
C TYR A 327 10.76 16.13 -44.64
N ASN A 328 11.18 15.08 -45.34
CA ASN A 328 10.32 14.28 -46.22
C ASN A 328 10.37 12.80 -45.79
N ASP A 329 9.20 12.16 -45.73
CA ASP A 329 9.04 10.78 -45.25
C ASP A 329 9.62 9.72 -46.20
N ASN A 330 9.91 10.11 -47.44
CA ASN A 330 10.44 9.29 -48.52
C ASN A 330 9.61 8.01 -48.74
N GLY A 331 8.28 8.16 -48.73
CA GLY A 331 7.33 7.05 -48.86
C GLY A 331 7.35 6.12 -47.65
N SER A 332 7.06 6.66 -46.46
CA SER A 332 6.79 5.93 -45.23
C SER A 332 5.41 5.24 -45.30
N THR A 333 5.18 4.21 -44.48
CA THR A 333 3.84 3.57 -44.35
C THR A 333 3.12 4.01 -43.07
N ALA A 334 3.84 4.57 -42.10
CA ALA A 334 3.31 5.10 -40.84
C ALA A 334 4.10 6.33 -40.34
N GLY A 335 3.55 7.00 -39.32
CA GLY A 335 4.16 8.15 -38.64
C GLY A 335 3.88 9.50 -39.32
N SER A 336 4.63 10.51 -38.89
CA SER A 336 4.63 11.87 -39.47
C SER A 336 6.04 12.42 -39.58
N VAL A 337 6.31 13.32 -40.53
CA VAL A 337 7.60 14.01 -40.60
C VAL A 337 7.79 14.97 -39.41
N PRO A 338 9.02 15.14 -38.89
CA PRO A 338 9.34 16.29 -38.05
C PRO A 338 9.16 17.59 -38.84
N THR A 339 8.83 18.68 -38.16
CA THR A 339 8.85 20.03 -38.74
C THR A 339 9.98 20.85 -38.14
N ASP A 340 10.68 21.59 -38.98
CA ASP A 340 11.55 22.68 -38.55
C ASP A 340 10.92 24.00 -39.00
N ASN A 341 10.83 24.95 -38.07
CA ASN A 341 10.14 26.23 -38.27
C ASN A 341 11.13 27.41 -38.21
N ASN A 342 12.43 27.12 -38.18
CA ASN A 342 13.49 28.13 -38.16
C ASN A 342 13.88 28.53 -39.59
N ALA A 343 14.21 29.80 -39.76
CA ALA A 343 14.84 30.33 -40.96
C ALA A 343 16.34 30.53 -40.70
N TYR A 344 17.19 29.98 -41.56
CA TYR A 344 18.65 29.91 -41.37
C TYR A 344 19.40 30.70 -42.44
N LYS A 345 20.53 31.30 -42.09
CA LYS A 345 21.40 32.03 -43.02
C LYS A 345 22.38 31.08 -43.69
N GLU A 346 23.07 31.55 -44.74
CA GLU A 346 24.26 30.84 -45.23
C GLU A 346 25.25 30.64 -44.07
N GLN A 347 25.85 29.45 -43.96
CA GLN A 347 26.82 29.06 -42.93
C GLN A 347 26.26 28.86 -41.51
N ASP A 348 24.97 29.10 -41.26
CA ASP A 348 24.33 28.67 -40.01
C ASP A 348 24.38 27.14 -39.87
N THR A 349 24.38 26.67 -38.62
CA THR A 349 24.51 25.24 -38.30
C THR A 349 23.21 24.69 -37.69
N VAL A 350 22.60 23.74 -38.39
CA VAL A 350 21.33 23.10 -38.06
C VAL A 350 21.59 21.74 -37.41
N THR A 351 20.94 21.48 -36.28
CA THR A 351 20.90 20.13 -35.69
C THR A 351 19.81 19.31 -36.35
N VAL A 352 20.20 18.24 -37.07
CA VAL A 352 19.28 17.38 -37.83
C VAL A 352 18.31 16.66 -36.89
N GLN A 353 17.01 16.74 -37.20
CA GLN A 353 15.94 16.31 -36.31
C GLN A 353 15.92 14.79 -36.05
N ASN A 354 15.43 14.42 -34.87
CA ASN A 354 15.12 13.02 -34.54
C ASN A 354 13.86 12.53 -35.26
N ASN A 355 13.66 11.21 -35.35
CA ASN A 355 12.43 10.60 -35.85
C ASN A 355 11.28 10.72 -34.81
N THR A 356 10.95 11.95 -34.41
CA THR A 356 9.99 12.28 -33.34
C THR A 356 8.56 11.92 -33.69
N GLY A 357 8.19 12.00 -34.97
CA GLY A 357 6.90 11.57 -35.50
C GLY A 357 6.77 10.06 -35.75
N ASN A 358 7.75 9.25 -35.34
CA ASN A 358 7.75 7.79 -35.45
C ASN A 358 7.47 7.28 -36.88
N LEU A 359 8.16 7.84 -37.87
CA LEU A 359 8.16 7.32 -39.24
C LEU A 359 8.56 5.85 -39.25
N GLY A 360 7.78 5.00 -39.93
CA GLY A 360 8.02 3.59 -40.09
C GLY A 360 7.57 3.11 -41.47
N LYS A 361 8.34 2.20 -42.07
CA LYS A 361 8.15 1.74 -43.46
C LYS A 361 8.25 0.22 -43.53
N ASP A 362 7.18 -0.42 -44.01
CA ASP A 362 7.02 -1.88 -43.99
C ASP A 362 8.20 -2.61 -44.67
N GLY A 363 8.95 -3.41 -43.89
CA GLY A 363 10.12 -4.14 -44.37
C GLY A 363 11.43 -3.34 -44.41
N TYR A 364 11.48 -2.13 -43.85
CA TYR A 364 12.67 -1.29 -43.75
C TYR A 364 12.90 -0.81 -42.30
N THR A 365 14.12 -0.39 -42.01
CA THR A 365 14.51 0.32 -40.79
C THR A 365 14.92 1.74 -41.16
N PHE A 366 14.52 2.72 -40.33
CA PHE A 366 14.94 4.11 -40.50
C PHE A 366 16.44 4.26 -40.18
N ASP A 367 17.21 4.78 -41.13
CA ASP A 367 18.68 4.86 -41.12
C ASP A 367 19.18 6.31 -41.17
N GLY A 368 18.41 7.23 -40.57
CA GLY A 368 18.66 8.67 -40.59
C GLY A 368 18.06 9.36 -41.82
N TRP A 369 18.69 10.45 -42.23
CA TRP A 369 18.22 11.34 -43.30
C TRP A 369 19.24 11.43 -44.44
N ASN A 370 18.80 11.80 -45.64
CA ASN A 370 19.66 12.00 -46.81
C ASN A 370 19.23 13.24 -47.59
N THR A 371 20.17 13.98 -48.19
CA THR A 371 19.85 15.16 -49.02
C THR A 371 19.26 14.85 -50.40
N LYS A 372 18.96 13.58 -50.70
CA LYS A 372 18.21 13.14 -51.89
C LYS A 372 17.28 11.97 -51.57
N PRO A 373 16.14 11.82 -52.29
CA PRO A 373 15.20 10.72 -52.06
C PRO A 373 15.76 9.35 -52.46
N ASP A 374 16.70 9.29 -53.42
CA ASP A 374 17.36 8.07 -53.89
C ASP A 374 18.48 7.57 -52.96
N GLY A 375 18.80 8.31 -51.90
CA GLY A 375 19.91 8.01 -51.00
C GLY A 375 21.31 8.33 -51.54
N SER A 376 21.44 8.90 -52.75
CA SER A 376 22.72 9.27 -53.37
C SER A 376 23.25 10.65 -52.94
N GLY A 377 22.63 11.27 -51.93
CA GLY A 377 23.06 12.50 -51.30
C GLY A 377 23.87 12.26 -50.02
N THR A 378 24.16 13.34 -49.30
CA THR A 378 24.84 13.27 -48.00
C THR A 378 23.90 12.67 -46.96
N THR A 379 24.36 11.64 -46.25
CA THR A 379 23.59 11.02 -45.15
C THR A 379 23.89 11.73 -43.83
N TYR A 380 22.85 12.07 -43.09
CA TYR A 380 22.92 12.64 -41.75
C TYR A 380 22.22 11.72 -40.75
N ALA A 381 22.94 11.33 -39.70
CA ALA A 381 22.31 10.69 -38.54
C ALA A 381 21.47 11.72 -37.75
N PRO A 382 20.43 11.30 -37.02
CA PRO A 382 19.74 12.17 -36.08
C PRO A 382 20.71 12.84 -35.08
N GLY A 383 20.55 14.13 -34.83
CA GLY A 383 21.45 14.93 -34.00
C GLY A 383 22.77 15.34 -34.65
N ALA A 384 23.05 14.91 -35.89
CA ALA A 384 24.19 15.42 -36.66
C ALA A 384 24.02 16.91 -36.98
N GLN A 385 25.14 17.59 -37.22
CA GLN A 385 25.14 19.00 -37.61
C GLN A 385 25.22 19.13 -39.14
N LEU A 386 24.35 19.98 -39.70
CA LEU A 386 24.29 20.35 -41.11
C LEU A 386 24.60 21.85 -41.22
N THR A 387 25.55 22.23 -42.06
CA THR A 387 25.83 23.64 -42.38
C THR A 387 24.99 24.06 -43.57
N MET A 388 24.26 25.16 -43.46
CA MET A 388 23.41 25.68 -44.54
C MET A 388 24.26 26.28 -45.67
N GLY A 389 23.88 25.92 -46.90
CA GLY A 389 24.41 26.53 -48.12
C GLY A 389 23.60 27.75 -48.54
N THR A 390 23.64 28.07 -49.84
CA THR A 390 22.91 29.19 -50.44
C THR A 390 21.52 28.79 -50.97
N SER A 391 20.87 27.81 -50.34
CA SER A 391 19.54 27.32 -50.72
C SER A 391 18.88 26.53 -49.59
N ASP A 392 17.56 26.36 -49.67
CA ASP A 392 16.82 25.38 -48.90
C ASP A 392 17.38 23.96 -49.03
N VAL A 393 17.13 23.13 -48.01
CA VAL A 393 17.52 21.72 -47.99
C VAL A 393 16.33 20.85 -47.61
N THR A 394 15.97 19.89 -48.47
CA THR A 394 15.07 18.79 -48.09
C THR A 394 15.87 17.56 -47.64
N LEU A 395 15.58 17.09 -46.43
CA LEU A 395 16.10 15.89 -45.82
C LEU A 395 15.08 14.76 -45.94
N TYR A 396 15.37 13.80 -46.81
CA TYR A 396 14.55 12.63 -47.09
C TYR A 396 14.89 11.51 -46.12
N ALA A 397 13.88 10.82 -45.56
CA ALA A 397 14.10 9.69 -44.68
C ALA A 397 14.87 8.58 -45.43
N LYS A 398 15.97 8.13 -44.84
CA LYS A 398 16.80 7.06 -45.38
C LYS A 398 16.30 5.73 -44.82
N TRP A 399 16.09 4.76 -45.71
CA TRP A 399 15.46 3.49 -45.39
C TRP A 399 16.40 2.33 -45.73
N THR A 400 16.98 1.70 -44.72
CA THR A 400 17.75 0.46 -44.88
C THR A 400 16.79 -0.71 -44.97
N LYS A 401 16.88 -1.52 -46.03
CA LYS A 401 15.98 -2.65 -46.27
C LYS A 401 16.29 -3.78 -45.32
N ASN A 402 15.26 -4.36 -44.70
CA ASN A 402 15.44 -5.46 -43.77
C ASN A 402 15.49 -6.77 -44.55
N PHE A 403 16.56 -7.53 -44.35
CA PHE A 403 16.73 -8.88 -44.89
C PHE A 403 16.51 -9.91 -43.78
N TYR A 404 15.89 -11.02 -44.15
CA TYR A 404 15.58 -12.12 -43.24
C TYR A 404 16.08 -13.45 -43.81
N LEU A 405 16.09 -14.49 -42.99
CA LEU A 405 16.48 -15.84 -43.41
C LEU A 405 15.55 -16.91 -42.83
N ILE A 406 15.59 -18.09 -43.46
CA ILE A 406 15.02 -19.33 -42.92
C ILE A 406 16.16 -20.10 -42.26
N THR A 407 16.00 -20.42 -40.99
CA THR A 407 16.88 -21.32 -40.23
C THR A 407 16.24 -22.70 -40.20
N TYR A 408 16.96 -23.74 -40.61
CA TYR A 408 16.53 -25.13 -40.43
C TYR A 408 17.24 -25.71 -39.21
N ASN A 409 16.46 -26.16 -38.22
CA ASN A 409 16.92 -26.69 -36.94
C ASN A 409 16.52 -28.18 -36.80
N GLY A 410 17.47 -29.01 -36.38
CA GLY A 410 17.32 -30.46 -36.28
C GLY A 410 16.31 -30.93 -35.21
N ASN A 411 15.95 -30.05 -34.27
CA ASN A 411 14.86 -30.22 -33.31
C ASN A 411 14.96 -31.55 -32.52
N GLY A 412 16.07 -31.72 -31.81
CA GLY A 412 16.41 -32.97 -31.12
C GLY A 412 16.95 -34.04 -32.07
N SER A 413 17.71 -33.63 -33.08
CA SER A 413 18.56 -34.50 -33.91
C SER A 413 19.71 -35.12 -33.11
N ASN A 414 20.45 -36.06 -33.71
CA ASN A 414 21.68 -36.60 -33.13
C ASN A 414 22.91 -35.73 -33.40
N GLU A 415 22.88 -34.89 -34.43
CA GLU A 415 23.89 -33.85 -34.65
C GLU A 415 23.62 -32.66 -33.71
N ASP A 416 24.68 -31.94 -33.29
CA ASP A 416 24.67 -30.80 -32.33
C ASP A 416 23.90 -29.56 -32.86
N ASP A 417 22.59 -29.71 -33.07
CA ASP A 417 21.58 -28.71 -33.43
C ASP A 417 21.99 -27.72 -34.54
N ILE A 418 22.81 -28.20 -35.49
CA ILE A 418 23.51 -27.40 -36.50
C ILE A 418 22.51 -26.67 -37.41
N THR A 419 22.45 -25.36 -37.29
CA THR A 419 21.52 -24.53 -38.08
C THR A 419 21.97 -24.38 -39.54
N TYR A 420 21.22 -24.96 -40.48
CA TYR A 420 21.36 -24.60 -41.89
C TYR A 420 20.53 -23.35 -42.19
N THR A 421 21.17 -22.24 -42.54
CA THR A 421 20.50 -20.97 -42.86
C THR A 421 20.48 -20.69 -44.36
N THR A 422 19.36 -20.19 -44.87
CA THR A 422 19.33 -19.59 -46.21
C THR A 422 20.15 -18.28 -46.22
N PRO A 423 20.66 -17.83 -47.38
CA PRO A 423 21.17 -16.48 -47.53
C PRO A 423 20.14 -15.43 -47.09
N LEU A 424 20.62 -14.33 -46.49
CA LEU A 424 19.80 -13.18 -46.15
C LEU A 424 19.09 -12.64 -47.40
N SER A 425 17.76 -12.60 -47.35
CA SER A 425 16.88 -12.38 -48.50
C SER A 425 15.69 -11.48 -48.14
N GLU A 426 15.02 -10.95 -49.15
CA GLU A 426 13.96 -9.95 -48.97
C GLU A 426 12.61 -10.60 -48.60
N PRO A 427 11.73 -9.92 -47.84
CA PRO A 427 10.33 -10.33 -47.70
C PRO A 427 9.67 -10.55 -49.06
N GLY A 428 8.86 -11.61 -49.17
CA GLY A 428 8.26 -12.04 -50.44
C GLY A 428 9.15 -12.96 -51.28
N THR A 429 10.43 -13.14 -50.95
CA THR A 429 11.28 -14.14 -51.61
C THR A 429 10.70 -15.54 -51.36
N GLN A 430 10.52 -16.31 -52.44
CA GLN A 430 10.01 -17.68 -52.36
C GLN A 430 11.17 -18.69 -52.38
N PHE A 431 11.14 -19.64 -51.46
CA PHE A 431 12.09 -20.73 -51.30
C PHE A 431 11.41 -22.08 -51.50
N ASP A 432 12.17 -23.05 -52.01
CA ASP A 432 11.85 -24.47 -51.86
C ASP A 432 12.28 -24.93 -50.46
N VAL A 433 11.36 -25.55 -49.73
CA VAL A 433 11.63 -26.11 -48.41
C VAL A 433 12.61 -27.29 -48.55
N VAL A 434 13.71 -27.28 -47.79
CA VAL A 434 14.85 -28.17 -48.06
C VAL A 434 14.57 -29.63 -47.70
N ALA A 435 15.25 -30.56 -48.38
CA ALA A 435 15.28 -31.96 -47.96
C ALA A 435 15.99 -32.10 -46.60
N ASN A 436 15.45 -32.95 -45.72
CA ASN A 436 16.07 -33.22 -44.42
C ASN A 436 17.52 -33.71 -44.56
N GLN A 437 18.42 -33.10 -43.78
CA GLN A 437 19.85 -33.48 -43.69
C GLN A 437 20.21 -34.08 -42.32
N PHE A 438 19.30 -34.03 -41.35
CA PHE A 438 19.52 -34.45 -39.96
C PHE A 438 19.16 -35.91 -39.75
N THR A 439 19.71 -36.53 -38.71
CA THR A 439 19.29 -37.87 -38.25
C THR A 439 18.77 -37.81 -36.82
N ARG A 440 17.85 -38.72 -36.49
CA ARG A 440 17.34 -38.89 -35.11
C ARG A 440 17.05 -40.36 -34.86
N SER A 441 17.89 -40.98 -34.04
CA SER A 441 17.87 -42.41 -33.73
C SER A 441 16.55 -42.82 -33.09
N GLY A 442 15.89 -43.82 -33.68
CA GLY A 442 14.54 -44.25 -33.29
C GLY A 442 13.39 -43.41 -33.88
N TYR A 443 13.65 -42.42 -34.73
CA TYR A 443 12.64 -41.56 -35.34
C TYR A 443 12.78 -41.47 -36.86
N SER A 444 11.67 -41.15 -37.51
CA SER A 444 11.54 -40.88 -38.94
C SER A 444 11.12 -39.42 -39.14
N PHE A 445 11.73 -38.75 -40.12
CA PHE A 445 11.39 -37.37 -40.45
C PHE A 445 10.03 -37.31 -41.16
N THR A 446 9.12 -36.45 -40.69
CA THR A 446 7.75 -36.33 -41.21
C THR A 446 7.43 -34.98 -41.86
N GLY A 447 8.38 -34.04 -41.84
CA GLY A 447 8.23 -32.70 -42.40
C GLY A 447 8.94 -31.64 -41.55
N TRP A 448 8.87 -30.40 -42.01
CA TRP A 448 9.27 -29.21 -41.27
C TRP A 448 8.05 -28.55 -40.64
N ASN A 449 8.20 -27.85 -39.52
CA ASN A 449 7.13 -27.03 -38.94
C ASN A 449 7.68 -25.68 -38.46
N THR A 450 6.87 -24.61 -38.52
CA THR A 450 7.27 -23.26 -38.09
C THR A 450 7.37 -23.08 -36.56
N LYS A 451 7.19 -24.15 -35.78
CA LYS A 451 7.48 -24.23 -34.34
C LYS A 451 8.08 -25.57 -33.96
N ALA A 452 8.89 -25.59 -32.91
CA ALA A 452 9.53 -26.80 -32.36
C ALA A 452 8.51 -27.86 -31.89
N ASP A 453 7.41 -27.40 -31.28
CA ASP A 453 6.32 -28.21 -30.72
C ASP A 453 5.35 -28.80 -31.76
N GLY A 454 5.56 -28.53 -33.06
CA GLY A 454 4.67 -28.95 -34.13
C GLY A 454 3.34 -28.17 -34.22
N SER A 455 3.09 -27.19 -33.35
CA SER A 455 1.82 -26.42 -33.35
C SER A 455 1.82 -25.23 -34.33
N GLY A 456 2.82 -25.15 -35.21
CA GLY A 456 2.89 -24.21 -36.33
C GLY A 456 2.37 -24.83 -37.63
N THR A 457 2.74 -24.22 -38.76
CA THR A 457 2.39 -24.73 -40.10
C THR A 457 3.41 -25.77 -40.53
N THR A 458 2.95 -26.94 -40.95
CA THR A 458 3.81 -28.02 -41.48
C THR A 458 4.06 -27.84 -42.98
N TYR A 459 5.29 -28.12 -43.41
CA TYR A 459 5.76 -28.09 -44.79
C TYR A 459 6.55 -29.37 -45.11
N GLN A 460 6.43 -29.88 -46.32
CA GLN A 460 7.22 -30.98 -46.85
C GLN A 460 8.42 -30.48 -47.66
N PRO A 461 9.50 -31.27 -47.79
CA PRO A 461 10.58 -30.98 -48.75
C PRO A 461 10.04 -30.75 -50.16
N GLY A 462 10.40 -29.62 -50.77
CA GLY A 462 9.89 -29.17 -52.06
C GLY A 462 8.63 -28.30 -52.02
N ASP A 463 8.00 -28.09 -50.85
CA ASP A 463 6.94 -27.08 -50.72
C ASP A 463 7.50 -25.67 -50.91
N LYS A 464 6.65 -24.76 -51.40
CA LYS A 464 7.00 -23.34 -51.55
C LYS A 464 6.73 -22.58 -50.25
N TYR A 465 7.79 -22.04 -49.64
CA TYR A 465 7.69 -21.09 -48.54
C TYR A 465 7.95 -19.66 -49.02
N THR A 466 7.11 -18.71 -48.64
CA THR A 466 7.30 -17.28 -48.93
C THR A 466 7.78 -16.57 -47.67
N LEU A 467 8.97 -15.95 -47.72
CA LEU A 467 9.62 -15.32 -46.57
C LEU A 467 8.84 -14.09 -46.08
N GLY A 468 8.60 -14.02 -44.76
CA GLY A 468 7.91 -12.91 -44.11
C GLY A 468 8.80 -11.73 -43.75
N THR A 469 8.31 -10.88 -42.84
CA THR A 469 9.01 -9.71 -42.28
C THR A 469 9.79 -10.02 -40.98
N PHE A 470 10.20 -11.27 -40.80
CA PHE A 470 10.98 -11.75 -39.66
C PHE A 470 11.75 -13.03 -40.03
N ASN A 471 12.82 -13.32 -39.29
CA ASN A 471 13.54 -14.60 -39.41
C ASN A 471 12.65 -15.75 -38.95
N VAL A 472 12.66 -16.87 -39.67
CA VAL A 472 11.79 -18.03 -39.39
C VAL A 472 12.65 -19.25 -39.15
N THR A 473 12.44 -19.93 -38.02
CA THR A 473 13.03 -21.25 -37.78
C THR A 473 12.03 -22.33 -38.20
N MET A 474 12.46 -23.17 -39.14
CA MET A 474 11.81 -24.42 -39.50
C MET A 474 12.42 -25.55 -38.67
N TYR A 475 11.59 -26.18 -37.86
CA TYR A 475 11.98 -27.26 -36.95
C TYR A 475 11.62 -28.61 -37.56
N ALA A 476 12.57 -29.54 -37.60
CA ALA A 476 12.31 -30.88 -38.07
C ALA A 476 11.24 -31.57 -37.20
N GLN A 477 10.26 -32.22 -37.82
CA GLN A 477 9.25 -33.00 -37.15
C GLN A 477 9.56 -34.49 -37.31
N TRP A 478 9.38 -35.21 -36.20
CA TRP A 478 9.92 -36.55 -36.00
C TRP A 478 8.82 -37.46 -35.45
N ALA A 479 8.29 -38.38 -36.28
CA ALA A 479 7.49 -39.48 -35.75
C ALA A 479 8.43 -40.59 -35.29
N PRO A 480 8.20 -41.24 -34.13
CA PRO A 480 8.94 -42.44 -33.77
C PRO A 480 8.86 -43.47 -34.90
N ILE A 481 9.99 -44.10 -35.22
CA ILE A 481 9.95 -45.44 -35.81
C ILE A 481 9.36 -46.33 -34.72
N ALA A 482 8.41 -47.19 -35.06
CA ALA A 482 7.67 -48.00 -34.09
C ALA A 482 8.57 -49.04 -33.39
N GLN A 483 9.32 -48.58 -32.39
CA GLN A 483 9.98 -49.41 -31.40
C GLN A 483 8.95 -49.77 -30.34
N TYR A 484 8.82 -51.06 -30.07
CA TYR A 484 7.94 -51.53 -29.01
C TYR A 484 8.77 -51.73 -27.76
N HIS A 485 8.23 -51.27 -26.63
CA HIS A 485 8.90 -51.34 -25.36
C HIS A 485 8.19 -52.30 -24.43
N VAL A 486 8.98 -53.05 -23.66
CA VAL A 486 8.50 -53.64 -22.41
C VAL A 486 9.15 -52.87 -21.29
N ALA A 487 8.37 -51.94 -20.74
CA ALA A 487 8.75 -51.10 -19.63
C ALA A 487 8.25 -51.72 -18.32
N TYR A 488 8.93 -51.41 -17.21
CA TYR A 488 8.55 -51.86 -15.88
C TYR A 488 8.19 -50.64 -15.04
N ASP A 489 7.04 -50.67 -14.39
CA ASP A 489 6.55 -49.59 -13.51
C ASP A 489 6.45 -50.14 -12.08
N GLY A 490 7.09 -49.45 -11.13
CA GLY A 490 7.15 -49.88 -9.73
C GLY A 490 5.80 -49.80 -9.01
N ASN A 491 4.77 -49.24 -9.64
CA ASN A 491 3.38 -49.25 -9.22
C ASN A 491 3.20 -48.84 -7.75
N GLY A 492 3.67 -47.63 -7.43
CA GLY A 492 3.65 -47.08 -6.06
C GLY A 492 4.76 -47.62 -5.14
N ASN A 493 5.89 -48.08 -5.68
CA ASN A 493 7.09 -48.36 -4.89
C ASN A 493 7.65 -47.08 -4.25
N ASP A 494 8.35 -47.23 -3.13
CA ASP A 494 9.03 -46.13 -2.40
C ASP A 494 10.53 -46.37 -2.19
N GLY A 495 11.04 -47.55 -2.59
CA GLY A 495 12.46 -47.88 -2.63
C GLY A 495 12.88 -48.64 -3.89
N GLY A 496 14.17 -48.56 -4.20
CA GLY A 496 14.83 -49.26 -5.30
C GLY A 496 14.46 -48.77 -6.71
N PHE A 497 14.97 -49.51 -7.70
CA PHE A 497 14.77 -49.24 -9.12
C PHE A 497 14.06 -50.42 -9.82
N VAL A 498 13.24 -50.09 -10.81
CA VAL A 498 12.63 -51.07 -11.73
C VAL A 498 13.69 -51.66 -12.69
N PRO A 499 13.47 -52.89 -13.23
CA PRO A 499 14.34 -53.43 -14.27
C PRO A 499 14.42 -52.52 -15.51
N PRO A 500 15.57 -52.48 -16.22
CA PRO A 500 15.74 -51.64 -17.40
C PRO A 500 14.75 -52.03 -18.52
N GLN A 501 14.13 -51.01 -19.10
CA GLN A 501 13.18 -51.14 -20.21
C GLN A 501 13.82 -51.85 -21.41
N SER A 502 13.13 -52.86 -21.94
CA SER A 502 13.54 -53.57 -23.14
C SER A 502 13.07 -52.85 -24.40
N VAL A 503 13.88 -52.90 -25.46
CA VAL A 503 13.58 -52.29 -26.77
C VAL A 503 13.49 -53.39 -27.82
N LEU A 504 12.32 -53.48 -28.46
CA LEU A 504 11.99 -54.46 -29.49
C LEU A 504 11.68 -53.72 -30.80
N THR A 505 11.91 -54.39 -31.93
CA THR A 505 12.02 -53.74 -33.26
C THR A 505 10.93 -54.14 -34.25
N ALA A 506 10.16 -55.19 -33.95
CA ALA A 506 9.05 -55.66 -34.75
C ALA A 506 7.88 -56.15 -33.87
N SER A 507 6.68 -56.21 -34.47
CA SER A 507 5.57 -56.96 -33.90
C SER A 507 5.84 -58.46 -34.05
N GLY A 508 5.58 -59.24 -33.01
CA GLY A 508 5.98 -60.64 -32.90
C GLY A 508 7.33 -60.89 -32.20
N ASP A 509 8.10 -59.85 -31.90
CA ASP A 509 9.28 -59.97 -31.03
C ASP A 509 8.88 -60.41 -29.61
N THR A 510 9.75 -61.18 -28.95
CA THR A 510 9.54 -61.68 -27.58
C THR A 510 10.62 -61.19 -26.61
N VAL A 511 10.25 -61.06 -25.33
CA VAL A 511 11.17 -60.72 -24.24
C VAL A 511 10.92 -61.58 -23.01
N THR A 512 11.99 -61.90 -22.29
CA THR A 512 11.94 -62.56 -20.99
C THR A 512 11.67 -61.55 -19.88
N VAL A 513 10.59 -61.73 -19.14
CA VAL A 513 10.16 -60.88 -18.03
C VAL A 513 11.17 -60.95 -16.89
N GLN A 514 11.65 -59.79 -16.43
CA GLN A 514 12.69 -59.69 -15.42
C GLN A 514 12.09 -59.84 -14.01
N GLY A 515 12.79 -60.52 -13.10
CA GLY A 515 12.40 -60.57 -11.69
C GLY A 515 12.75 -59.30 -10.92
N ASN A 516 12.35 -59.22 -9.66
CA ASN A 516 12.93 -58.24 -8.73
C ASN A 516 14.37 -58.67 -8.41
N LEU A 517 15.35 -57.99 -9.02
CA LEU A 517 16.77 -58.32 -8.91
C LEU A 517 17.45 -57.81 -7.62
N GLY A 518 16.67 -57.30 -6.65
CA GLY A 518 17.12 -57.19 -5.25
C GLY A 518 16.92 -55.85 -4.55
N GLU A 519 16.42 -54.81 -5.24
CA GLU A 519 16.26 -53.47 -4.65
C GLU A 519 14.81 -52.94 -4.64
N LEU A 520 13.97 -53.35 -5.60
CA LEU A 520 12.61 -52.78 -5.74
C LEU A 520 11.77 -53.12 -4.50
N SER A 521 11.29 -52.08 -3.83
CA SER A 521 10.65 -52.18 -2.52
C SER A 521 9.52 -51.17 -2.35
N ARG A 522 8.48 -51.58 -1.63
CA ARG A 522 7.31 -50.76 -1.29
C ARG A 522 7.01 -50.98 0.19
N SER A 523 7.18 -49.96 1.03
CA SER A 523 7.00 -50.09 2.48
C SER A 523 5.63 -50.66 2.81
N GLY A 524 5.60 -51.82 3.46
CA GLY A 524 4.36 -52.50 3.83
C GLY A 524 3.74 -53.42 2.79
N TYR A 525 4.43 -53.72 1.71
CA TYR A 525 3.97 -54.65 0.67
C TYR A 525 5.08 -55.65 0.29
N THR A 526 4.68 -56.79 -0.25
CA THR A 526 5.56 -57.83 -0.83
C THR A 526 5.36 -57.89 -2.35
N PHE A 527 6.45 -58.12 -3.09
CA PHE A 527 6.45 -58.15 -4.56
C PHE A 527 6.18 -59.57 -5.06
N GLU A 528 5.04 -59.78 -5.73
CA GLU A 528 4.60 -61.10 -6.22
C GLU A 528 4.89 -61.35 -7.71
N GLY A 529 5.13 -60.27 -8.47
CA GLY A 529 5.38 -60.34 -9.91
C GLY A 529 5.01 -59.02 -10.59
N TRP A 530 4.68 -59.11 -11.88
CA TRP A 530 4.19 -57.98 -12.67
C TRP A 530 2.82 -58.28 -13.26
N ASN A 531 2.05 -57.24 -13.57
CA ASN A 531 0.76 -57.35 -14.25
C ASN A 531 0.69 -56.34 -15.41
N THR A 532 -0.06 -56.64 -16.48
CA THR A 532 -0.22 -55.72 -17.62
C THR A 532 -1.07 -54.49 -17.30
N GLU A 533 -1.86 -54.51 -16.22
CA GLU A 533 -2.68 -53.39 -15.76
C GLU A 533 -2.27 -52.98 -14.34
N SER A 534 -2.30 -51.67 -14.04
CA SER A 534 -1.81 -51.13 -12.76
C SER A 534 -2.69 -51.46 -11.55
N ASP A 535 -3.97 -51.82 -11.78
CA ASP A 535 -4.89 -52.30 -10.76
C ASP A 535 -4.81 -53.82 -10.50
N GLY A 536 -3.97 -54.55 -11.25
CA GLY A 536 -3.81 -56.00 -11.15
C GLY A 536 -4.91 -56.82 -11.86
N SER A 537 -5.82 -56.19 -12.61
CA SER A 537 -6.88 -56.89 -13.34
C SER A 537 -6.44 -57.54 -14.67
N GLY A 538 -5.24 -57.19 -15.14
CA GLY A 538 -4.63 -57.71 -16.36
C GLY A 538 -3.94 -59.06 -16.20
N THR A 539 -3.04 -59.39 -17.13
CA THR A 539 -2.33 -60.67 -17.11
C THR A 539 -1.09 -60.58 -16.22
N THR A 540 -0.98 -61.47 -15.22
CA THR A 540 0.21 -61.58 -14.37
C THR A 540 1.34 -62.33 -15.08
N TYR A 541 2.57 -61.82 -14.91
CA TYR A 541 3.82 -62.40 -15.37
C TYR A 541 4.82 -62.44 -14.22
N HIS A 542 5.45 -63.59 -14.00
CA HIS A 542 6.51 -63.77 -13.00
C HIS A 542 7.90 -63.71 -13.65
N ALA A 543 8.94 -63.82 -12.82
CA ALA A 543 10.32 -63.79 -13.29
C ALA A 543 10.62 -64.96 -14.24
N ASN A 544 11.18 -64.64 -15.41
CA ASN A 544 11.53 -65.53 -16.53
C ASN A 544 10.37 -65.96 -17.45
N ASP A 545 9.15 -65.46 -17.28
CA ASP A 545 8.07 -65.69 -18.26
C ASP A 545 8.38 -65.00 -19.60
N LEU A 546 7.73 -65.43 -20.68
CA LEU A 546 7.90 -64.86 -22.03
C LEU A 546 6.69 -64.00 -22.43
N LEU A 547 6.95 -62.72 -22.70
CA LEU A 547 5.98 -61.77 -23.23
C LEU A 547 6.24 -61.55 -24.73
N THR A 548 5.20 -61.75 -25.55
CA THR A 548 5.21 -61.49 -27.00
C THR A 548 4.50 -60.17 -27.30
N ILE A 549 5.11 -59.31 -28.12
CA ILE A 549 4.51 -58.03 -28.51
C ILE A 549 3.58 -58.18 -29.73
N SER A 550 2.42 -57.52 -29.67
CA SER A 550 1.45 -57.42 -30.78
C SER A 550 1.09 -55.95 -31.06
N GLU A 551 1.94 -55.28 -31.83
CA GLU A 551 1.72 -53.92 -32.39
C GLU A 551 1.59 -52.75 -31.39
N SER A 552 1.94 -52.94 -30.11
CA SER A 552 2.02 -51.85 -29.13
C SER A 552 3.02 -52.13 -28.01
N SER A 553 3.53 -51.08 -27.36
CA SER A 553 4.38 -51.18 -26.16
C SER A 553 3.55 -51.61 -24.95
N VAL A 554 4.12 -52.47 -24.09
CA VAL A 554 3.48 -52.97 -22.87
C VAL A 554 4.22 -52.41 -21.65
N THR A 555 3.47 -51.89 -20.69
CA THR A 555 4.00 -51.60 -19.35
C THR A 555 3.62 -52.75 -18.43
N LEU A 556 4.62 -53.30 -17.73
CA LEU A 556 4.45 -54.29 -16.69
C LEU A 556 4.52 -53.59 -15.33
N TYR A 557 3.38 -53.49 -14.65
CA TYR A 557 3.22 -52.85 -13.36
C TYR A 557 3.51 -53.84 -12.23
N ALA A 558 4.27 -53.43 -11.22
CA ALA A 558 4.59 -54.27 -10.08
C ALA A 558 3.30 -54.70 -9.33
N GLN A 559 3.15 -55.99 -9.12
CA GLN A 559 2.03 -56.58 -8.39
C GLN A 559 2.44 -56.77 -6.93
N TRP A 560 1.73 -56.05 -6.05
CA TRP A 560 2.06 -55.90 -4.64
C TRP A 560 1.00 -56.54 -3.75
N GLU A 561 1.35 -57.60 -3.00
CA GLU A 561 0.51 -58.08 -1.89
C GLU A 561 0.74 -57.18 -0.67
N ILE A 562 -0.31 -56.85 0.09
CA ILE A 562 -0.18 -55.99 1.27
C ILE A 562 0.24 -56.81 2.50
N ASN A 563 1.29 -56.36 3.19
CA ASN A 563 1.78 -57.06 4.37
C ASN A 563 0.78 -56.88 5.52
N SER A 564 0.52 -57.95 6.27
CA SER A 564 -0.30 -57.90 7.47
C SER A 564 0.55 -58.02 8.74
N TYR A 565 0.09 -57.38 9.81
CA TYR A 565 0.78 -57.24 11.08
C TYR A 565 -0.16 -57.56 12.24
N SER A 566 0.38 -58.22 13.26
CA SER A 566 -0.36 -58.59 14.47
C SER A 566 -0.25 -57.53 15.56
N VAL A 567 -1.38 -57.23 16.18
CA VAL A 567 -1.49 -56.44 17.41
C VAL A 567 -2.00 -57.35 18.52
N SER A 568 -1.13 -57.66 19.48
CA SER A 568 -1.48 -58.48 20.65
C SER A 568 -1.81 -57.63 21.86
N PHE A 569 -2.72 -58.12 22.70
CA PHE A 569 -3.23 -57.36 23.85
C PHE A 569 -2.77 -58.00 25.16
N GLU A 570 -1.72 -57.50 25.80
CA GLU A 570 -1.32 -57.94 27.14
C GLU A 570 -2.29 -57.37 28.19
N ARG A 571 -3.10 -58.27 28.77
CA ARG A 571 -4.25 -57.93 29.61
C ARG A 571 -3.86 -57.59 31.06
N ASN A 572 -2.60 -57.80 31.46
CA ASN A 572 -2.07 -57.45 32.79
C ASN A 572 -2.97 -57.92 33.95
N GLY A 573 -3.46 -59.16 33.88
CA GLY A 573 -4.35 -59.77 34.88
C GLY A 573 -5.84 -59.49 34.74
N GLY A 574 -6.29 -58.84 33.65
CA GLY A 574 -7.71 -58.76 33.27
C GLY A 574 -8.20 -59.96 32.45
N SER A 575 -9.49 -59.96 32.13
CA SER A 575 -10.15 -60.94 31.25
C SER A 575 -9.57 -60.94 29.83
N ALA A 576 -9.82 -62.03 29.09
CA ALA A 576 -9.35 -62.18 27.72
C ALA A 576 -9.94 -61.14 26.76
N ALA A 577 -9.14 -60.77 25.75
CA ALA A 577 -9.46 -59.96 24.59
C ALA A 577 -8.61 -60.51 23.44
N ASP A 578 -9.18 -60.72 22.25
CA ASP A 578 -8.49 -61.41 21.16
C ASP A 578 -7.43 -60.53 20.45
N ASP A 579 -6.31 -61.15 20.07
CA ASP A 579 -5.27 -60.50 19.27
C ASP A 579 -5.77 -60.26 17.83
N GLN A 580 -5.45 -59.11 17.24
CA GLN A 580 -5.94 -58.70 15.92
C GLN A 580 -4.84 -58.74 14.86
N THR A 581 -5.21 -59.04 13.62
CA THR A 581 -4.34 -58.91 12.44
C THR A 581 -4.95 -57.86 11.50
N VAL A 582 -4.15 -56.88 11.10
CA VAL A 582 -4.54 -55.78 10.19
C VAL A 582 -3.49 -55.59 9.10
N ASN A 583 -3.86 -54.98 7.97
CA ASN A 583 -2.90 -54.72 6.89
C ASN A 583 -2.01 -53.50 7.22
N TYR A 584 -0.92 -53.34 6.47
CA TYR A 584 -0.07 -52.16 6.59
C TYR A 584 -0.85 -50.87 6.34
N GLY A 585 -0.76 -49.93 7.28
CA GLY A 585 -1.44 -48.65 7.19
C GLY A 585 -2.90 -48.67 7.66
N ASP A 586 -3.49 -49.84 7.91
CA ASP A 586 -4.79 -49.95 8.58
C ASP A 586 -4.66 -49.62 10.08
N LYS A 587 -5.80 -49.35 10.70
CA LYS A 587 -5.89 -49.10 12.15
C LYS A 587 -6.39 -50.37 12.85
N VAL A 588 -5.78 -50.70 13.98
CA VAL A 588 -6.32 -51.74 14.87
C VAL A 588 -7.62 -51.23 15.53
N SER A 589 -8.61 -52.09 15.67
CA SER A 589 -9.86 -51.72 16.35
C SER A 589 -9.70 -51.84 17.87
N GLU A 590 -10.32 -50.95 18.63
CA GLU A 590 -10.28 -51.04 20.09
C GLU A 590 -11.12 -52.24 20.57
N PRO A 591 -10.53 -53.20 21.31
CA PRO A 591 -11.28 -54.35 21.82
C PRO A 591 -12.18 -53.92 22.98
N SER A 592 -13.21 -54.71 23.27
CA SER A 592 -14.07 -54.52 24.44
C SER A 592 -13.25 -54.41 25.73
N GLU A 593 -13.60 -53.45 26.59
CA GLU A 593 -12.93 -53.22 27.88
C GLU A 593 -12.77 -54.53 28.67
N PRO A 594 -11.53 -54.92 29.04
CA PRO A 594 -11.32 -56.08 29.90
C PRO A 594 -11.83 -55.79 31.32
N ALA A 595 -12.14 -56.84 32.07
CA ALA A 595 -12.53 -56.75 33.48
C ALA A 595 -11.45 -57.33 34.41
N ARG A 596 -11.21 -56.68 35.55
CA ARG A 596 -10.31 -57.14 36.62
C ARG A 596 -10.90 -56.80 38.00
N THR A 597 -11.19 -57.82 38.81
CA THR A 597 -11.86 -57.65 40.11
C THR A 597 -11.09 -56.72 41.05
N GLY A 598 -11.75 -55.66 41.52
CA GLY A 598 -11.17 -54.67 42.43
C GLY A 598 -10.36 -53.55 41.77
N TYR A 599 -10.35 -53.48 40.43
CA TYR A 599 -9.66 -52.45 39.66
C TYR A 599 -10.60 -51.86 38.60
N THR A 600 -10.34 -50.61 38.24
CA THR A 600 -10.96 -49.93 37.09
C THR A 600 -9.96 -49.91 35.93
N PHE A 601 -10.45 -50.15 34.71
CA PHE A 601 -9.63 -50.11 33.50
C PHE A 601 -9.30 -48.64 33.14
N ASP A 602 -8.04 -48.37 32.83
CA ASP A 602 -7.53 -47.02 32.51
C ASP A 602 -7.22 -46.83 31.01
N GLY A 603 -7.27 -47.92 30.22
CA GLY A 603 -7.00 -47.92 28.79
C GLY A 603 -5.81 -48.80 28.39
N TRP A 604 -5.56 -48.81 27.07
CA TRP A 604 -4.45 -49.54 26.45
C TRP A 604 -3.22 -48.65 26.26
N TYR A 605 -2.04 -49.18 26.55
CA TYR A 605 -0.75 -48.47 26.52
C TYR A 605 0.22 -49.11 25.54
N ALA A 606 1.04 -48.29 24.90
CA ALA A 606 1.95 -48.68 23.82
C ALA A 606 3.29 -49.28 24.33
N ASP A 607 3.49 -49.33 25.64
CA ASP A 607 4.70 -49.77 26.33
C ASP A 607 4.36 -50.57 27.61
N SER A 608 5.21 -51.53 27.96
CA SER A 608 5.06 -52.33 29.18
C SER A 608 5.33 -51.55 30.48
N GLY A 609 5.86 -50.33 30.38
CA GLY A 609 5.98 -49.39 31.49
C GLY A 609 4.68 -48.64 31.81
N LEU A 610 3.65 -48.78 30.98
CA LEU A 610 2.36 -48.08 31.08
C LEU A 610 2.52 -46.54 31.12
N THR A 611 3.50 -46.02 30.38
CA THR A 611 3.84 -44.59 30.37
C THR A 611 3.23 -43.82 29.19
N LYS A 612 2.90 -44.50 28.10
CA LYS A 612 2.37 -43.91 26.86
C LYS A 612 1.06 -44.60 26.47
N ALA A 613 -0.06 -43.92 26.69
CA ALA A 613 -1.36 -44.38 26.19
C ALA A 613 -1.32 -44.59 24.66
N PHE A 614 -2.01 -45.63 24.18
CA PHE A 614 -2.11 -45.93 22.76
C PHE A 614 -3.34 -45.25 22.15
N ASP A 615 -3.11 -44.46 21.11
CA ASP A 615 -4.18 -43.87 20.31
C ASP A 615 -4.57 -44.84 19.19
N PHE A 616 -5.78 -45.38 19.24
CA PHE A 616 -6.35 -46.25 18.20
C PHE A 616 -6.58 -45.53 16.84
N SER A 617 -6.38 -44.22 16.77
CA SER A 617 -6.23 -43.50 15.50
C SER A 617 -4.90 -43.81 14.77
N THR A 618 -3.91 -44.39 15.47
CA THR A 618 -2.59 -44.76 14.94
C THR A 618 -2.66 -45.93 13.97
N VAL A 619 -2.02 -45.78 12.80
CA VAL A 619 -1.89 -46.85 11.81
C VAL A 619 -0.83 -47.89 12.21
N ILE A 620 -1.05 -49.15 11.84
CA ILE A 620 -0.15 -50.27 12.15
C ILE A 620 0.79 -50.52 10.97
N THR A 621 2.09 -50.51 11.25
CA THR A 621 3.16 -50.70 10.25
C THR A 621 4.18 -51.79 10.65
N THR A 622 4.06 -52.32 11.86
CA THR A 622 4.89 -53.37 12.47
C THR A 622 4.07 -54.11 13.52
N ASN A 623 4.45 -55.36 13.85
CA ASN A 623 3.81 -56.11 14.93
C ASN A 623 3.98 -55.36 16.26
N ARG A 624 2.93 -55.31 17.08
CA ARG A 624 2.87 -54.51 18.32
C ARG A 624 2.18 -55.27 19.44
N THR A 625 2.59 -55.02 20.68
CA THR A 625 1.82 -55.40 21.87
C THR A 625 1.30 -54.15 22.58
N LEU A 626 0.05 -54.19 22.99
CA LEU A 626 -0.62 -53.15 23.77
C LEU A 626 -0.92 -53.68 25.18
N TYR A 627 -0.70 -52.85 26.20
CA TYR A 627 -0.70 -53.25 27.60
C TYR A 627 -1.86 -52.60 28.35
N ALA A 628 -2.71 -53.38 29.02
CA ALA A 628 -3.81 -52.86 29.82
C ALA A 628 -3.30 -52.18 31.11
N LYS A 629 -3.73 -50.94 31.37
CA LYS A 629 -3.49 -50.27 32.66
C LYS A 629 -4.72 -50.36 33.57
N TRP A 630 -4.45 -50.47 34.87
CA TRP A 630 -5.43 -50.75 35.91
C TRP A 630 -5.22 -49.82 37.11
N ASN A 631 -6.25 -49.08 37.50
CA ASN A 631 -6.26 -48.28 38.72
C ASN A 631 -6.98 -49.08 39.84
N PRO A 632 -6.44 -49.19 41.07
CA PRO A 632 -7.16 -49.81 42.18
C PRO A 632 -8.47 -49.09 42.49
N ASN A 633 -9.50 -49.82 42.91
CA ASN A 633 -10.72 -49.21 43.42
C ASN A 633 -10.49 -48.74 44.87
N HIS A 634 -10.96 -47.53 45.22
CA HIS A 634 -10.87 -46.98 46.57
C HIS A 634 -12.13 -47.31 47.40
N TYR A 635 -11.96 -47.55 48.69
CA TYR A 635 -13.02 -47.87 49.65
C TYR A 635 -12.77 -47.20 51.01
N THR A 636 -13.85 -46.92 51.76
CA THR A 636 -13.78 -46.27 53.07
C THR A 636 -13.96 -47.27 54.21
N VAL A 637 -12.99 -47.34 55.12
CA VAL A 637 -13.10 -48.05 56.42
C VAL A 637 -13.55 -47.07 57.50
N ARG A 638 -14.70 -47.34 58.13
CA ARG A 638 -15.35 -46.51 59.16
C ARG A 638 -15.22 -47.15 60.54
N PHE A 639 -15.35 -46.35 61.59
CA PHE A 639 -15.10 -46.78 62.97
C PHE A 639 -16.27 -46.41 63.91
N ASP A 640 -17.04 -47.41 64.35
CA ASP A 640 -18.05 -47.27 65.41
C ASP A 640 -17.38 -47.45 66.77
N SER A 641 -17.16 -46.33 67.47
CA SER A 641 -16.52 -46.30 68.79
C SER A 641 -17.35 -46.95 69.90
N ASN A 642 -18.57 -47.45 69.64
CA ASN A 642 -19.50 -47.99 70.62
C ASN A 642 -19.65 -47.04 71.84
N ALA A 643 -19.96 -45.77 71.55
CA ALA A 643 -20.04 -44.66 72.50
C ALA A 643 -18.74 -44.33 73.25
N GLY A 644 -17.59 -44.45 72.57
CA GLY A 644 -16.35 -43.73 72.90
C GLY A 644 -16.16 -42.48 72.03
N SER A 645 -15.00 -41.83 72.11
CA SER A 645 -14.63 -40.72 71.22
C SER A 645 -14.69 -41.12 69.74
N ALA A 646 -15.04 -40.17 68.87
CA ALA A 646 -15.05 -40.40 67.42
C ALA A 646 -13.65 -40.77 66.90
N VAL A 647 -13.60 -41.57 65.83
CA VAL A 647 -12.38 -41.99 65.14
C VAL A 647 -12.60 -41.77 63.65
N THR A 648 -11.67 -41.07 63.01
CA THR A 648 -11.76 -40.71 61.59
C THR A 648 -11.74 -41.97 60.72
N ALA A 649 -12.56 -41.99 59.67
CA ALA A 649 -12.50 -43.03 58.65
C ALA A 649 -11.16 -42.99 57.91
N ILE A 650 -10.76 -44.14 57.35
CA ILE A 650 -9.56 -44.29 56.52
C ILE A 650 -10.02 -44.74 55.13
N ASP A 651 -9.70 -43.96 54.10
CA ASP A 651 -9.85 -44.37 52.72
C ASP A 651 -8.63 -45.18 52.28
N ALA A 652 -8.85 -46.28 51.56
CA ALA A 652 -7.83 -47.25 51.19
C ALA A 652 -8.12 -47.94 49.86
N ASP A 653 -7.06 -48.36 49.18
CA ASP A 653 -7.13 -49.08 47.91
C ASP A 653 -7.51 -50.55 48.11
N TYR A 654 -8.14 -51.15 47.10
CA TYR A 654 -8.47 -52.57 47.08
C TYR A 654 -7.27 -53.46 47.37
N GLY A 655 -7.37 -54.26 48.44
CA GLY A 655 -6.31 -55.17 48.89
C GLY A 655 -5.23 -54.53 49.76
N ALA A 656 -5.30 -53.23 50.08
CA ALA A 656 -4.38 -52.60 51.02
C ALA A 656 -4.69 -52.99 52.48
N ILE A 657 -3.65 -53.07 53.31
CA ILE A 657 -3.79 -53.02 54.78
C ILE A 657 -3.90 -51.55 55.23
N ILE A 658 -4.67 -51.28 56.28
CA ILE A 658 -4.81 -49.93 56.87
C ILE A 658 -4.00 -49.80 58.16
N SER A 659 -3.51 -48.59 58.43
CA SER A 659 -2.82 -48.28 59.68
C SER A 659 -3.77 -48.34 60.89
N VAL A 660 -3.24 -48.76 62.04
CA VAL A 660 -3.98 -48.74 63.32
C VAL A 660 -4.40 -47.28 63.62
N PRO A 661 -5.69 -46.98 63.81
CA PRO A 661 -6.15 -45.64 64.14
C PRO A 661 -5.80 -45.27 65.59
N SER A 662 -5.92 -43.98 65.91
CA SER A 662 -5.87 -43.52 67.30
C SER A 662 -6.87 -44.27 68.19
N VAL A 663 -6.37 -44.86 69.29
CA VAL A 663 -7.19 -45.57 70.27
C VAL A 663 -8.28 -44.63 70.81
N PRO A 664 -9.58 -44.96 70.68
CA PRO A 664 -10.64 -44.13 71.21
C PRO A 664 -10.60 -44.10 72.74
N THR A 665 -11.22 -43.09 73.33
CA THR A 665 -11.38 -42.95 74.79
C THR A 665 -12.84 -43.06 75.19
N LYS A 666 -13.11 -43.59 76.39
CA LYS A 666 -14.46 -43.68 76.96
C LYS A 666 -14.35 -43.60 78.48
N GLU A 667 -15.05 -42.65 79.08
CA GLU A 667 -14.89 -42.34 80.51
C GLU A 667 -15.19 -43.56 81.38
N GLY A 668 -14.22 -44.00 82.19
CA GLY A 668 -14.36 -45.16 83.06
C GLY A 668 -14.30 -46.54 82.36
N TYR A 669 -13.87 -46.61 81.10
CA TYR A 669 -13.67 -47.87 80.37
C TYR A 669 -12.31 -47.93 79.65
N THR A 670 -11.71 -49.11 79.64
CA THR A 670 -10.49 -49.45 78.89
C THR A 670 -10.85 -50.02 77.51
N PHE A 671 -10.27 -49.47 76.45
CA PHE A 671 -10.40 -49.99 75.09
C PHE A 671 -9.71 -51.36 74.96
N THR A 672 -10.35 -52.30 74.27
CA THR A 672 -9.92 -53.71 74.19
C THR A 672 -9.57 -54.17 72.77
N GLY A 673 -10.07 -53.50 71.73
CA GLY A 673 -9.79 -53.85 70.33
C GLY A 673 -10.89 -53.42 69.35
N TRP A 674 -10.59 -53.57 68.05
CA TRP A 674 -11.50 -53.36 66.92
C TRP A 674 -11.99 -54.71 66.36
N TYR A 675 -13.27 -54.75 65.97
CA TYR A 675 -13.96 -55.96 65.51
C TYR A 675 -14.68 -55.70 64.19
N THR A 676 -14.76 -56.69 63.30
CA THR A 676 -15.49 -56.60 62.02
C THR A 676 -17.01 -56.56 62.22
N ASP A 677 -17.50 -57.15 63.30
CA ASP A 677 -18.92 -57.35 63.57
C ASP A 677 -19.41 -56.60 64.81
N LYS A 678 -20.69 -56.20 64.79
CA LYS A 678 -21.30 -55.38 65.86
C LYS A 678 -21.52 -56.14 67.19
N ASN A 679 -21.47 -57.48 67.18
CA ASN A 679 -21.54 -58.32 68.38
C ASN A 679 -20.16 -58.55 69.03
N LEU A 680 -19.08 -58.03 68.40
CA LEU A 680 -17.70 -58.03 68.93
C LEU A 680 -17.13 -59.44 69.12
N THR A 681 -17.33 -60.29 68.09
CA THR A 681 -16.90 -61.69 68.01
C THR A 681 -15.64 -61.88 67.15
N GLU A 682 -15.56 -61.24 65.98
CA GLU A 682 -14.42 -61.33 65.06
C GLU A 682 -13.51 -60.08 65.13
N THR A 683 -12.24 -60.27 65.48
CA THR A 683 -11.24 -59.19 65.60
C THR A 683 -10.64 -58.81 64.24
N TRP A 684 -10.43 -57.51 63.99
CA TRP A 684 -9.68 -57.02 62.83
C TRP A 684 -8.18 -56.87 63.15
N ASP A 685 -7.31 -57.50 62.38
CA ASP A 685 -5.84 -57.39 62.49
C ASP A 685 -5.27 -56.46 61.40
N PHE A 686 -4.92 -55.24 61.82
CA PHE A 686 -4.32 -54.20 60.96
C PHE A 686 -2.98 -54.59 60.31
N ASN A 687 -2.34 -55.70 60.73
CA ASN A 687 -1.10 -56.19 60.13
C ASN A 687 -1.35 -57.20 58.98
N LYS A 688 -2.60 -57.63 58.78
CA LYS A 688 -2.94 -58.80 57.96
C LYS A 688 -4.21 -58.63 57.12
N ASP A 689 -5.26 -58.04 57.69
CA ASP A 689 -6.57 -57.97 57.06
C ASP A 689 -6.64 -56.78 56.10
N THR A 690 -7.14 -57.03 54.89
CA THR A 690 -7.08 -56.09 53.77
C THR A 690 -8.45 -55.57 53.36
N VAL A 691 -8.48 -54.37 52.80
CA VAL A 691 -9.73 -53.70 52.41
C VAL A 691 -10.24 -54.26 51.08
N ALA A 692 -11.22 -55.15 51.17
CA ALA A 692 -11.93 -55.72 50.00
C ALA A 692 -13.19 -54.92 49.60
N GLY A 693 -13.58 -53.92 50.40
CA GLY A 693 -14.77 -53.10 50.21
C GLY A 693 -15.04 -52.16 51.39
N ASP A 694 -16.07 -51.32 51.27
CA ASP A 694 -16.52 -50.41 52.34
C ASP A 694 -16.80 -51.18 53.64
N THR A 695 -16.04 -50.88 54.69
CA THR A 695 -15.98 -51.67 55.93
C THR A 695 -16.33 -50.80 57.13
N THR A 696 -16.90 -51.38 58.20
CA THR A 696 -17.11 -50.68 59.48
C THR A 696 -16.60 -51.55 60.63
N LEU A 697 -15.70 -50.99 61.45
CA LEU A 697 -15.07 -51.66 62.58
C LEU A 697 -15.64 -51.14 63.91
N TYR A 698 -15.86 -52.04 64.86
CA TYR A 698 -16.56 -51.78 66.12
C TYR A 698 -15.64 -51.90 67.34
N ALA A 699 -15.69 -50.92 68.25
CA ALA A 699 -14.83 -50.87 69.43
C ALA A 699 -15.35 -51.74 70.60
N LYS A 700 -14.43 -52.41 71.32
CA LYS A 700 -14.74 -53.18 72.54
C LYS A 700 -14.19 -52.52 73.80
N TRP A 701 -14.94 -52.62 74.91
CA TRP A 701 -14.73 -51.86 76.14
C TRP A 701 -14.86 -52.74 77.40
N THR A 702 -13.99 -52.51 78.38
CA THR A 702 -14.01 -53.15 79.72
C THR A 702 -14.08 -52.08 80.81
N ALA A 703 -14.91 -52.24 81.84
CA ALA A 703 -15.08 -51.21 82.89
C ALA A 703 -13.86 -51.12 83.84
N SER A 704 -13.45 -49.89 84.15
CA SER A 704 -12.35 -49.59 85.09
C SER A 704 -12.79 -49.75 86.56
N ARG A 705 -11.81 -49.89 87.47
CA ARG A 705 -12.02 -49.91 88.93
C ARG A 705 -11.38 -48.70 89.60
N TYR A 706 -12.04 -48.18 90.64
CA TYR A 706 -11.64 -46.99 91.39
C TYR A 706 -11.81 -47.20 92.90
N SER A 707 -11.10 -46.40 93.69
CA SER A 707 -10.96 -46.61 95.15
C SER A 707 -11.34 -45.38 95.97
N ILE A 708 -11.93 -45.62 97.14
CA ILE A 708 -12.15 -44.62 98.22
C ILE A 708 -11.06 -44.81 99.27
N MET A 709 -10.50 -43.72 99.75
CA MET A 709 -9.37 -43.68 100.69
C MET A 709 -9.69 -42.71 101.83
N TYR A 710 -9.29 -43.02 103.07
CA TYR A 710 -9.67 -42.25 104.27
C TYR A 710 -8.45 -41.64 104.98
N ASP A 711 -8.55 -40.37 105.39
CA ASP A 711 -7.50 -39.59 106.06
C ASP A 711 -8.04 -38.93 107.34
N GLY A 712 -7.30 -39.05 108.45
CA GLY A 712 -7.71 -38.56 109.78
C GLY A 712 -7.67 -37.03 109.92
N ASN A 713 -7.14 -36.33 108.91
CA ASN A 713 -7.11 -34.89 108.76
C ASN A 713 -6.48 -34.16 109.96
N GLY A 714 -5.28 -34.59 110.31
CA GLY A 714 -4.56 -34.12 111.50
C GLY A 714 -5.31 -34.43 112.79
N ASN A 715 -5.71 -35.69 112.97
CA ASN A 715 -6.20 -36.21 114.24
C ASN A 715 -5.03 -36.40 115.24
N ASP A 716 -5.29 -36.14 116.53
CA ASP A 716 -4.31 -36.35 117.61
C ASP A 716 -4.38 -37.78 118.18
N GLY A 717 -5.45 -38.53 117.86
CA GLY A 717 -5.63 -39.92 118.29
C GLY A 717 -6.63 -40.71 117.44
N GLY A 718 -6.66 -42.02 117.63
CA GLY A 718 -7.47 -42.98 116.85
C GLY A 718 -6.79 -43.44 115.55
N SER A 719 -7.48 -44.32 114.80
CA SER A 719 -7.01 -44.91 113.54
C SER A 719 -7.99 -44.68 112.39
N VAL A 720 -7.48 -44.42 111.19
CA VAL A 720 -8.30 -44.29 109.97
C VAL A 720 -8.87 -45.65 109.50
N PRO A 721 -10.05 -45.68 108.85
CA PRO A 721 -10.55 -46.87 108.15
C PRO A 721 -9.67 -47.30 106.97
N SER A 722 -9.82 -48.55 106.55
CA SER A 722 -9.18 -49.10 105.35
C SER A 722 -9.83 -48.60 104.05
N ASN A 723 -9.03 -48.50 102.99
CA ASN A 723 -9.50 -48.15 101.65
C ASN A 723 -10.44 -49.22 101.06
N GLU A 724 -11.37 -48.78 100.21
CA GLU A 724 -12.39 -49.62 99.54
C GLU A 724 -12.28 -49.43 98.02
N SER A 725 -12.69 -50.41 97.20
CA SER A 725 -12.68 -50.25 95.73
C SER A 725 -13.76 -51.05 95.01
N ASP A 726 -14.33 -50.49 93.93
CA ASP A 726 -15.17 -51.22 92.99
C ASP A 726 -15.15 -50.66 91.56
N GLN A 727 -16.02 -51.14 90.67
CA GLN A 727 -16.10 -50.69 89.27
C GLN A 727 -16.66 -49.25 89.15
N TYR A 728 -16.36 -48.60 88.03
CA TYR A 728 -16.94 -47.30 87.66
C TYR A 728 -18.48 -47.32 87.76
N LYS A 729 -19.05 -46.32 88.46
CA LYS A 729 -20.48 -46.18 88.79
C LYS A 729 -21.07 -47.23 89.75
N SER A 730 -20.28 -48.10 90.37
CA SER A 730 -20.72 -48.84 91.56
C SER A 730 -20.97 -47.90 92.74
N ALA A 731 -21.92 -48.25 93.61
CA ALA A 731 -22.18 -47.57 94.87
C ALA A 731 -21.49 -48.30 96.04
N VAL A 732 -20.79 -47.54 96.89
CA VAL A 732 -20.03 -48.00 98.06
C VAL A 732 -20.60 -47.31 99.31
N THR A 733 -20.46 -47.91 100.50
CA THR A 733 -20.98 -47.33 101.76
C THR A 733 -19.83 -46.78 102.60
N LEU A 734 -19.83 -45.48 102.90
CA LEU A 734 -18.73 -44.80 103.55
C LEU A 734 -18.53 -45.24 105.00
N ALA A 735 -17.27 -45.40 105.39
CA ALA A 735 -16.89 -45.88 106.70
C ALA A 735 -17.42 -45.02 107.86
N ARG A 736 -17.75 -45.66 108.99
CA ARG A 736 -18.08 -44.95 110.24
C ARG A 736 -16.81 -44.67 111.05
N ASN A 737 -16.87 -43.81 112.08
CA ASN A 737 -15.73 -43.59 112.99
C ASN A 737 -15.52 -44.77 113.97
N THR A 738 -15.26 -45.96 113.43
CA THR A 738 -15.01 -47.20 114.19
C THR A 738 -13.62 -47.23 114.82
N GLY A 739 -12.67 -46.45 114.28
CA GLY A 739 -11.30 -46.31 114.79
C GLY A 739 -11.11 -45.22 115.86
N ASN A 740 -12.19 -44.62 116.36
CA ASN A 740 -12.18 -43.61 117.44
C ASN A 740 -11.26 -42.41 117.18
N LEU A 741 -11.31 -41.84 115.96
CA LEU A 741 -10.59 -40.62 115.59
C LEU A 741 -10.98 -39.46 116.53
N SER A 742 -9.98 -38.72 117.02
CA SER A 742 -10.13 -37.58 117.94
C SER A 742 -9.09 -36.48 117.67
N LYS A 743 -9.40 -35.22 118.04
CA LYS A 743 -8.57 -34.04 117.81
C LYS A 743 -8.77 -32.98 118.89
N ILE A 744 -7.69 -32.40 119.42
CA ILE A 744 -7.70 -31.53 120.60
C ILE A 744 -8.28 -30.16 120.24
N GLY A 745 -9.37 -29.77 120.90
CA GLY A 745 -10.09 -28.53 120.62
C GLY A 745 -11.11 -28.62 119.47
N TYR A 746 -11.37 -29.83 118.95
CA TYR A 746 -12.33 -30.05 117.86
C TYR A 746 -13.23 -31.28 118.10
N THR A 747 -14.35 -31.36 117.38
CA THR A 747 -15.27 -32.51 117.37
C THR A 747 -15.36 -33.11 115.95
N PHE A 748 -15.31 -34.44 115.83
CA PHE A 748 -15.51 -35.18 114.57
C PHE A 748 -16.99 -35.15 114.16
N THR A 749 -17.29 -34.77 112.91
CA THR A 749 -18.68 -34.67 112.41
C THR A 749 -18.99 -35.56 111.20
N GLY A 750 -17.99 -35.98 110.44
CA GLY A 750 -18.18 -36.80 109.23
C GLY A 750 -16.92 -36.89 108.37
N TRP A 751 -17.11 -37.18 107.08
CA TRP A 751 -16.07 -37.14 106.06
C TRP A 751 -16.29 -35.95 105.12
N ASN A 752 -15.23 -35.41 104.54
CA ASN A 752 -15.27 -34.34 103.57
C ASN A 752 -14.37 -34.66 102.37
N THR A 753 -14.71 -34.19 101.17
CA THR A 753 -13.82 -34.36 100.00
C THR A 753 -12.55 -33.51 100.07
N GLU A 754 -12.51 -32.49 100.92
CA GLU A 754 -11.37 -31.58 101.08
C GLU A 754 -10.89 -31.53 102.54
N SER A 755 -9.57 -31.49 102.75
CA SER A 755 -8.95 -31.47 104.09
C SER A 755 -9.24 -30.18 104.86
N ASN A 756 -9.49 -29.07 104.18
CA ASN A 756 -9.93 -27.82 104.80
C ASN A 756 -11.41 -27.82 105.22
N GLY A 757 -12.19 -28.85 104.88
CA GLY A 757 -13.62 -28.95 105.15
C GLY A 757 -14.54 -28.14 104.23
N SER A 758 -14.03 -27.55 103.13
CA SER A 758 -14.85 -26.77 102.18
C SER A 758 -15.48 -27.62 101.06
N GLY A 759 -15.17 -28.91 101.00
CA GLY A 759 -15.74 -29.86 100.05
C GLY A 759 -17.08 -30.44 100.50
N THR A 760 -17.57 -31.45 99.77
CA THR A 760 -18.83 -32.11 100.09
C THR A 760 -18.71 -32.89 101.40
N ALA A 761 -19.53 -32.52 102.39
CA ALA A 761 -19.63 -33.23 103.65
C ALA A 761 -20.54 -34.46 103.52
N TYR A 762 -20.08 -35.59 104.04
CA TYR A 762 -20.79 -36.87 104.11
C TYR A 762 -20.92 -37.32 105.56
N ALA A 763 -22.10 -37.77 105.95
CA ALA A 763 -22.33 -38.35 107.25
C ALA A 763 -21.70 -39.76 107.35
N PRO A 764 -21.28 -40.20 108.55
CA PRO A 764 -20.75 -41.55 108.75
C PRO A 764 -21.78 -42.62 108.36
N GLY A 765 -21.49 -43.38 107.29
CA GLY A 765 -22.39 -44.40 106.72
C GLY A 765 -23.16 -44.02 105.46
N ASP A 766 -22.93 -42.85 104.86
CA ASP A 766 -23.58 -42.45 103.60
C ASP A 766 -23.17 -43.32 102.40
N SER A 767 -23.99 -43.34 101.35
CA SER A 767 -23.68 -44.03 100.09
C SER A 767 -22.94 -43.10 99.13
N PHE A 768 -21.87 -43.61 98.50
CA PHE A 768 -21.00 -42.89 97.59
C PHE A 768 -20.84 -43.65 96.26
N THR A 769 -21.17 -43.01 95.14
CA THR A 769 -21.01 -43.60 93.79
C THR A 769 -19.61 -43.32 93.25
N LEU A 770 -18.89 -44.36 92.83
CA LEU A 770 -17.55 -44.23 92.25
C LEU A 770 -17.58 -43.50 90.90
N GLY A 771 -16.96 -42.31 90.88
CA GLY A 771 -16.63 -41.58 89.66
C GLY A 771 -15.45 -42.19 88.89
N SER A 772 -14.93 -41.46 87.92
CA SER A 772 -13.84 -41.88 87.01
C SER A 772 -12.43 -41.68 87.57
N ALA A 773 -12.30 -41.53 88.90
CA ALA A 773 -11.04 -41.36 89.62
C ALA A 773 -11.12 -41.97 91.03
N ASN A 774 -9.96 -42.22 91.65
CA ASN A 774 -9.88 -42.52 93.08
C ASN A 774 -10.21 -41.27 93.91
N VAL A 775 -10.85 -41.44 95.06
CA VAL A 775 -11.31 -40.36 95.93
C VAL A 775 -10.66 -40.47 97.30
N GLN A 776 -10.05 -39.37 97.76
CA GLN A 776 -9.61 -39.23 99.15
C GLN A 776 -10.71 -38.50 99.94
N LEU A 777 -11.01 -39.02 101.13
CA LEU A 777 -11.94 -38.41 102.08
C LEU A 777 -11.21 -38.10 103.38
N TYR A 778 -11.47 -36.91 103.91
CA TYR A 778 -10.81 -36.34 105.08
C TYR A 778 -11.78 -36.23 106.25
N ALA A 779 -11.36 -36.58 107.46
CA ALA A 779 -12.17 -36.41 108.66
C ALA A 779 -12.56 -34.94 108.87
N GLN A 780 -13.84 -34.65 109.06
CA GLN A 780 -14.33 -33.29 109.23
C GLN A 780 -14.39 -32.92 110.72
N TRP A 781 -13.81 -31.75 111.04
CA TRP A 781 -13.55 -31.28 112.41
C TRP A 781 -14.18 -29.90 112.65
N THR A 782 -14.97 -29.75 113.73
CA THR A 782 -15.56 -28.46 114.15
C THR A 782 -14.84 -27.92 115.38
N ILE A 783 -14.42 -26.64 115.35
CA ILE A 783 -13.59 -25.99 116.40
C ILE A 783 -14.41 -25.51 117.61
N ASN A 784 -13.79 -25.50 118.80
CA ASN A 784 -14.40 -25.05 120.05
C ASN A 784 -14.16 -23.53 120.32
N PRO A 785 -15.16 -22.75 120.80
CA PRO A 785 -15.05 -21.29 121.02
C PRO A 785 -14.91 -20.82 122.50
N TYR A 786 -14.41 -19.59 122.68
CA TYR A 786 -14.05 -18.87 123.93
C TYR A 786 -14.30 -17.34 123.83
N THR A 787 -14.03 -16.55 124.88
CA THR A 787 -14.43 -15.11 125.00
C THR A 787 -13.38 -14.20 125.68
N VAL A 788 -13.25 -12.92 125.29
CA VAL A 788 -12.32 -11.92 125.87
C VAL A 788 -12.95 -10.52 126.05
N SER A 789 -12.78 -9.92 127.22
CA SER A 789 -13.45 -8.66 127.65
C SER A 789 -12.51 -7.45 127.84
N PHE A 790 -13.04 -6.23 127.90
CA PHE A 790 -12.27 -4.96 127.87
C PHE A 790 -12.73 -3.88 128.87
N ASP A 791 -11.80 -3.21 129.55
CA ASP A 791 -12.02 -2.08 130.46
C ASP A 791 -11.26 -0.81 130.01
N SER A 792 -12.00 0.27 129.77
CA SER A 792 -11.51 1.51 129.14
C SER A 792 -10.87 2.54 130.09
N ASN A 793 -10.82 2.30 131.41
CA ASN A 793 -10.23 3.20 132.41
C ASN A 793 -10.64 4.69 132.25
N GLY A 794 -11.95 4.93 132.14
CA GLY A 794 -12.52 6.29 132.05
C GLY A 794 -12.46 6.94 130.65
N GLY A 795 -12.12 6.17 129.62
CA GLY A 795 -12.35 6.53 128.22
C GLY A 795 -13.73 6.09 127.71
N SER A 796 -13.90 6.12 126.38
CA SER A 796 -15.05 5.53 125.70
C SER A 796 -15.08 3.98 125.83
N ALA A 797 -16.25 3.41 126.11
CA ALA A 797 -16.44 1.97 126.32
C ALA A 797 -16.17 1.09 125.09
N ILE A 798 -15.82 -0.18 125.33
CA ILE A 798 -15.37 -1.19 124.36
C ILE A 798 -16.13 -2.50 124.60
N SER A 799 -16.31 -3.33 123.56
CA SER A 799 -16.99 -4.63 123.63
C SER A 799 -16.02 -5.83 123.59
N ASP A 800 -16.19 -6.81 124.48
CA ASP A 800 -16.74 -8.13 124.16
C ASP A 800 -16.29 -8.79 122.84
N GLN A 801 -15.27 -9.66 122.81
CA GLN A 801 -14.89 -10.48 121.65
C GLN A 801 -15.12 -11.98 121.90
N LYS A 802 -15.76 -12.68 120.96
CA LYS A 802 -15.79 -14.15 120.91
C LYS A 802 -14.79 -14.65 119.89
N LEU A 803 -14.03 -15.67 120.27
CA LEU A 803 -12.81 -16.14 119.60
C LEU A 803 -12.79 -17.67 119.58
N ASN A 804 -12.16 -18.30 118.60
CA ASN A 804 -12.02 -19.76 118.57
C ASN A 804 -10.78 -20.21 119.37
N TYR A 805 -10.66 -21.52 119.62
CA TYR A 805 -9.48 -22.12 120.23
C TYR A 805 -8.19 -21.69 119.49
N GLY A 806 -7.34 -20.92 120.17
CA GLY A 806 -6.07 -20.45 119.61
C GLY A 806 -6.15 -19.19 118.73
N ASP A 807 -7.30 -18.50 118.68
CA ASP A 807 -7.37 -17.13 118.16
C ASP A 807 -6.68 -16.15 119.12
N SER A 808 -6.42 -14.92 118.66
CA SER A 808 -5.92 -13.82 119.49
C SER A 808 -6.95 -12.70 119.53
N ALA A 809 -7.08 -12.01 120.65
CA ALA A 809 -7.96 -10.82 120.72
C ALA A 809 -7.43 -9.71 119.81
N VAL A 810 -8.33 -8.93 119.21
CA VAL A 810 -7.98 -7.77 118.39
C VAL A 810 -7.83 -6.54 119.29
N LYS A 811 -6.76 -5.75 119.10
CA LYS A 811 -6.63 -4.44 119.77
C LYS A 811 -7.81 -3.55 119.33
N PRO A 812 -8.69 -3.12 120.24
CA PRO A 812 -9.82 -2.27 119.88
C PRO A 812 -9.34 -0.87 119.50
N ALA A 813 -10.24 -0.06 118.94
CA ALA A 813 -9.95 1.34 118.69
C ALA A 813 -9.44 2.03 119.98
N ASP A 814 -8.44 2.88 119.82
CA ASP A 814 -7.89 3.64 120.94
C ASP A 814 -8.99 4.55 121.50
N PRO A 815 -9.43 4.36 122.76
CA PRO A 815 -10.53 5.12 123.33
C PRO A 815 -10.19 6.61 123.34
N SER A 816 -11.21 7.46 123.24
CA SER A 816 -11.03 8.91 123.21
C SER A 816 -11.27 9.54 124.58
N GLN A 817 -10.53 10.61 124.88
CA GLN A 817 -10.67 11.41 126.09
C GLN A 817 -10.25 12.85 125.77
N THR A 818 -11.15 13.82 125.95
CA THR A 818 -10.96 15.20 125.48
C THR A 818 -9.77 15.88 126.16
N GLY A 819 -8.86 16.43 125.35
CA GLY A 819 -7.59 17.00 125.82
C GLY A 819 -6.47 15.96 126.03
N TYR A 820 -6.77 14.67 125.87
CA TYR A 820 -5.82 13.57 126.05
C TYR A 820 -5.54 12.78 124.75
N THR A 821 -4.53 11.90 124.74
CA THR A 821 -4.12 11.06 123.60
C THR A 821 -3.70 9.66 124.07
N PHE A 822 -4.34 8.59 123.62
CA PHE A 822 -4.17 7.25 124.17
C PHE A 822 -2.72 6.70 124.19
N ALA A 823 -2.40 5.83 125.17
CA ALA A 823 -1.04 5.32 125.43
C ALA A 823 -0.90 3.80 125.72
N GLY A 824 -1.95 2.98 125.54
CA GLY A 824 -1.81 1.51 125.47
C GLY A 824 -2.78 0.68 126.32
N TRP A 825 -2.85 -0.61 125.99
CA TRP A 825 -3.69 -1.63 126.63
C TRP A 825 -2.85 -2.66 127.41
N TYR A 826 -3.40 -3.21 128.49
CA TYR A 826 -2.68 -3.98 129.51
C TYR A 826 -3.41 -5.28 129.90
N ALA A 827 -2.63 -6.32 130.22
CA ALA A 827 -3.09 -7.65 130.61
C ALA A 827 -3.49 -7.71 132.09
N ASP A 828 -3.04 -6.73 132.88
CA ASP A 828 -3.28 -6.57 134.30
C ASP A 828 -3.89 -5.19 134.59
N ASN A 829 -4.78 -5.12 135.58
CA ASN A 829 -5.34 -3.85 136.05
C ASN A 829 -4.29 -2.92 136.71
N GLY A 830 -3.12 -3.45 137.10
CA GLY A 830 -1.99 -2.65 137.56
C GLY A 830 -1.32 -1.83 136.46
N LEU A 831 -1.69 -2.05 135.20
CA LEU A 831 -1.12 -1.41 134.01
C LEU A 831 0.41 -1.57 133.95
N THR A 832 0.92 -2.74 134.35
CA THR A 832 2.36 -3.06 134.40
C THR A 832 2.81 -3.90 133.21
N LYS A 833 1.99 -4.86 132.77
CA LYS A 833 2.22 -5.74 131.64
C LYS A 833 1.30 -5.34 130.49
N VAL A 834 1.86 -4.64 129.51
CA VAL A 834 1.18 -4.36 128.22
C VAL A 834 0.61 -5.66 127.67
N PHE A 835 -0.65 -5.69 127.25
CA PHE A 835 -1.21 -6.88 126.63
C PHE A 835 -0.68 -6.98 125.20
N ASP A 836 0.04 -8.07 124.95
CA ASP A 836 0.35 -8.46 123.60
C ASP A 836 -0.90 -9.11 122.97
N PHE A 837 -1.52 -8.39 122.04
CA PHE A 837 -2.65 -8.89 121.25
C PHE A 837 -2.26 -10.02 120.27
N GLY A 838 -0.98 -10.44 120.24
CA GLY A 838 -0.58 -11.74 119.70
C GLY A 838 -0.97 -12.92 120.59
N THR A 839 -1.19 -12.74 121.90
CA THR A 839 -1.45 -13.81 122.87
C THR A 839 -2.64 -14.68 122.47
N LYS A 840 -2.47 -16.01 122.55
CA LYS A 840 -3.50 -16.99 122.17
C LYS A 840 -4.50 -17.27 123.27
N ILE A 841 -5.76 -17.35 122.88
CA ILE A 841 -6.94 -17.55 123.72
C ILE A 841 -7.37 -19.01 123.62
N THR A 842 -7.05 -19.78 124.65
CA THR A 842 -7.45 -21.20 124.81
C THR A 842 -8.45 -21.40 125.96
N ALA A 843 -8.79 -20.29 126.66
CA ALA A 843 -9.80 -20.10 127.69
C ALA A 843 -10.09 -18.59 127.81
N ASP A 844 -11.14 -18.19 128.53
CA ASP A 844 -11.63 -16.80 128.56
C ASP A 844 -10.68 -15.78 129.27
N THR A 845 -10.69 -14.46 128.93
CA THR A 845 -9.67 -13.45 129.38
C THR A 845 -10.18 -11.97 129.46
N THR A 846 -9.45 -10.99 130.04
CA THR A 846 -9.89 -9.56 130.24
C THR A 846 -8.74 -8.51 130.31
N LEU A 847 -8.91 -7.25 129.82
CA LEU A 847 -7.84 -6.24 129.51
C LEU A 847 -8.13 -4.73 129.87
N TYR A 848 -7.12 -3.81 130.01
CA TYR A 848 -7.22 -2.43 130.64
C TYR A 848 -6.41 -1.25 129.94
N ALA A 849 -6.64 0.08 130.17
CA ALA A 849 -6.21 1.25 129.29
C ALA A 849 -5.38 2.49 129.88
N LYS A 850 -4.85 3.46 129.06
CA LYS A 850 -3.89 4.62 129.42
C LYS A 850 -3.81 5.89 128.47
N TRP A 851 -3.13 7.03 128.83
CA TRP A 851 -3.30 8.42 128.22
C TRP A 851 -2.06 9.43 128.03
N THR A 852 -2.17 10.53 127.21
CA THR A 852 -1.20 11.62 126.71
C THR A 852 -1.92 12.94 126.17
N ALA A 853 -1.52 13.81 125.16
CA ALA A 853 -2.25 15.05 124.63
C ALA A 853 -1.85 15.72 123.22
N ASN A 854 -2.63 16.65 122.56
CA ASN A 854 -2.38 17.32 121.18
C ASN A 854 -3.17 18.68 120.74
N PRO A 855 -2.69 19.60 119.81
CA PRO A 855 -3.37 20.87 119.26
C PRO A 855 -3.12 21.41 117.74
N TYR A 856 -3.87 22.40 117.13
CA TYR A 856 -3.50 23.31 115.92
C TYR A 856 -4.50 24.49 115.47
N THR A 857 -4.20 25.34 114.43
CA THR A 857 -4.95 26.50 113.73
C THR A 857 -4.46 26.75 112.23
N VAL A 858 -4.81 27.69 111.27
CA VAL A 858 -5.55 29.01 111.03
C VAL A 858 -6.24 29.03 109.58
N HIS A 859 -6.57 30.04 108.69
CA HIS A 859 -6.37 31.52 108.42
C HIS A 859 -7.54 32.22 107.58
N PHE A 860 -7.31 33.15 106.60
CA PHE A 860 -8.30 34.11 105.96
C PHE A 860 -7.92 34.72 104.53
N GLU A 861 -8.73 35.67 103.97
CA GLU A 861 -8.59 36.63 102.80
C GLU A 861 -9.11 36.25 101.36
N SER A 862 -9.49 37.15 100.41
CA SER A 862 -10.05 38.56 100.39
C SER A 862 -10.45 39.06 98.94
N ASN A 863 -10.63 40.40 98.72
CA ASN A 863 -10.88 41.16 97.44
C ASN A 863 -12.31 41.06 96.80
N GLY A 864 -12.88 41.96 95.97
CA GLY A 864 -12.58 43.31 95.40
C GLY A 864 -13.88 43.99 94.89
N GLY A 865 -14.14 45.32 94.87
CA GLY A 865 -13.45 46.53 95.39
C GLY A 865 -14.46 47.45 96.15
N SER A 866 -14.00 48.07 97.25
CA SER A 866 -14.50 47.84 98.64
C SER A 866 -15.15 46.47 98.95
N THR A 867 -14.78 45.49 98.11
CA THR A 867 -14.62 44.06 98.32
C THR A 867 -15.90 43.22 98.44
N GLN A 868 -16.06 42.27 97.52
CA GLN A 868 -17.22 41.40 97.39
C GLN A 868 -17.19 40.19 98.35
N GLN A 869 -18.36 39.52 98.41
CA GLN A 869 -18.65 38.20 98.97
C GLN A 869 -18.48 38.00 100.49
N VAL A 870 -19.63 38.03 101.17
CA VAL A 870 -19.90 37.18 102.33
C VAL A 870 -21.33 36.62 102.19
N ASP A 871 -21.48 35.32 102.48
CA ASP A 871 -22.67 34.59 102.92
C ASP A 871 -23.94 34.28 102.07
N HIS A 872 -24.24 32.97 102.09
CA HIS A 872 -25.52 32.31 102.36
C HIS A 872 -26.73 32.33 101.38
N ALA A 873 -26.73 31.30 100.52
CA ALA A 873 -27.60 30.11 100.63
C ALA A 873 -29.08 30.10 100.14
N ARG A 874 -29.42 28.96 99.50
CA ARG A 874 -30.77 28.38 99.26
C ARG A 874 -31.66 29.13 98.24
N THR A 875 -32.58 28.49 97.48
CA THR A 875 -32.99 27.08 97.41
C THR A 875 -33.61 26.71 96.05
N ASN A 876 -33.58 25.41 95.72
CA ASN A 876 -34.60 24.65 94.97
C ASN A 876 -34.79 24.81 93.44
N LEU A 877 -35.37 23.72 92.91
CA LEU A 877 -36.30 23.60 91.77
C LEU A 877 -35.76 23.38 90.32
N THR A 878 -35.88 22.10 89.94
CA THR A 878 -36.42 21.56 88.67
C THR A 878 -35.59 21.43 87.39
N GLN A 879 -36.03 20.41 86.65
CA GLN A 879 -36.12 20.23 85.20
C GLN A 879 -34.93 19.67 84.39
N GLU A 880 -35.22 18.49 83.84
CA GLU A 880 -35.10 18.10 82.43
C GLU A 880 -33.74 18.07 81.69
N ARG A 881 -33.60 16.95 80.97
CA ARG A 881 -33.04 16.77 79.62
C ARG A 881 -31.56 16.47 79.37
N THR A 882 -31.41 15.49 78.46
CA THR A 882 -30.41 15.38 77.38
C THR A 882 -28.96 15.03 77.72
N GLY A 883 -28.29 14.44 76.73
CA GLY A 883 -26.89 13.99 76.77
C GLY A 883 -26.79 12.46 76.87
N LEU A 884 -26.17 11.70 75.95
CA LEU A 884 -25.28 12.01 74.82
C LEU A 884 -24.00 12.78 75.21
N THR A 885 -22.77 12.39 74.84
CA THR A 885 -22.31 11.18 74.11
C THR A 885 -20.79 10.99 74.26
N ALA A 886 -20.31 9.77 73.98
CA ALA A 886 -19.08 9.40 73.24
C ALA A 886 -17.74 10.15 73.40
N GLN A 887 -16.67 9.34 73.48
CA GLN A 887 -15.60 9.33 72.45
C GLN A 887 -15.53 7.86 71.94
N THR A 888 -15.54 7.47 70.66
CA THR A 888 -14.88 7.93 69.41
C THR A 888 -13.38 7.59 69.47
N VAL A 889 -12.76 6.84 68.53
CA VAL A 889 -12.45 7.18 67.12
C VAL A 889 -12.10 5.92 66.27
N ASP A 890 -12.81 5.72 65.12
CA ASP A 890 -12.32 5.27 63.77
C ASP A 890 -11.56 3.89 63.62
N LYS A 891 -11.45 3.18 62.46
CA LYS A 891 -11.39 3.64 61.04
C LYS A 891 -11.63 2.53 59.96
N LYS A 892 -12.63 2.73 59.07
CA LYS A 892 -12.87 2.12 57.71
C LYS A 892 -13.08 0.57 57.60
N ARG A 893 -13.62 -0.06 56.52
CA ARG A 893 -14.74 0.13 55.52
C ARG A 893 -14.74 -1.14 54.60
N LEU A 894 -15.83 -1.83 54.20
CA LEU A 894 -16.85 -1.68 53.11
C LEU A 894 -17.94 -2.80 53.29
N GLN A 895 -19.12 -2.95 52.67
CA GLN A 895 -19.76 -2.63 51.35
C GLN A 895 -19.36 -3.56 50.17
N ALA A 896 -20.22 -4.34 49.47
CA ALA A 896 -21.69 -4.54 49.42
C ALA A 896 -22.52 -3.36 48.84
N LYS A 897 -23.62 -3.50 48.07
CA LYS A 897 -24.38 -4.67 47.53
C LYS A 897 -25.36 -4.21 46.40
N SER A 898 -25.78 -5.12 45.51
CA SER A 898 -27.15 -5.29 44.89
C SER A 898 -28.04 -4.12 44.37
N ASP A 899 -28.55 -4.31 43.14
CA ASP A 899 -29.98 -4.28 42.71
C ASP A 899 -30.75 -3.03 42.15
N ILE A 900 -31.69 -3.37 41.22
CA ILE A 900 -32.99 -2.75 40.86
C ILE A 900 -33.12 -1.70 39.71
N LEU A 901 -34.28 -1.79 39.02
CA LEU A 901 -34.84 -1.07 37.85
C LEU A 901 -36.20 -0.42 38.25
N PRO A 902 -36.95 0.30 37.38
CA PRO A 902 -36.63 1.26 36.30
C PRO A 902 -37.41 2.60 36.45
N THR A 903 -37.30 3.57 35.52
CA THR A 903 -38.44 4.37 34.96
C THR A 903 -38.01 5.39 33.87
N THR A 904 -39.02 5.92 33.14
CA THR A 904 -39.13 7.15 32.29
C THR A 904 -38.00 8.20 32.32
N GLY A 905 -37.74 8.97 31.25
CA GLY A 905 -38.40 9.14 29.94
C GLY A 905 -38.25 10.59 29.41
N ASP A 906 -38.13 10.77 28.07
CA ASP A 906 -37.92 12.04 27.34
C ASP A 906 -36.66 12.87 27.72
N GLY A 907 -36.10 13.77 26.90
CA GLY A 907 -36.38 14.11 25.49
C GLY A 907 -35.60 15.38 25.05
N SER A 908 -35.53 15.66 23.74
CA SER A 908 -34.84 16.80 23.08
C SER A 908 -33.29 16.79 23.15
N ASP A 909 -32.54 17.45 22.24
CA ASP A 909 -32.96 18.34 21.15
C ASP A 909 -31.97 18.33 19.96
N PHE A 910 -32.47 18.50 18.72
CA PHE A 910 -31.90 19.40 17.69
C PHE A 910 -32.76 19.46 16.40
N PHE A 911 -33.31 20.65 16.13
CA PHE A 911 -33.59 21.32 14.84
C PHE A 911 -33.35 20.58 13.48
N ALA A 912 -34.22 20.69 12.44
CA ALA A 912 -35.44 21.50 12.30
C ALA A 912 -36.42 21.04 11.18
N MET A 913 -37.70 21.32 11.44
CA MET A 913 -38.80 21.78 10.55
C MET A 913 -38.57 21.90 9.02
N LEU A 914 -39.42 21.26 8.19
CA LEU A 914 -40.63 21.81 7.49
C LEU A 914 -40.33 22.86 6.38
N SER A 915 -41.07 23.00 5.27
CA SER A 915 -42.24 22.34 4.63
C SER A 915 -42.31 22.82 3.16
N GLY A 916 -43.08 22.30 2.19
CA GLY A 916 -44.13 21.28 2.14
C GLY A 916 -44.76 21.23 0.73
N LEU A 917 -45.84 20.44 0.58
CA LEU A 917 -46.72 20.18 -0.59
C LEU A 917 -46.87 21.28 -1.69
N ALA A 918 -47.18 21.00 -2.98
CA ALA A 918 -47.32 19.74 -3.77
C ALA A 918 -47.65 20.04 -5.26
N LEU A 919 -48.10 18.99 -6.00
CA LEU A 919 -48.79 18.92 -7.31
C LEU A 919 -47.96 18.89 -8.62
N PHE A 920 -48.15 17.78 -9.38
CA PHE A 920 -48.14 17.55 -10.86
C PHE A 920 -47.03 18.21 -11.76
N ILE A 921 -46.56 17.64 -12.87
CA ILE A 921 -47.25 16.97 -14.01
C ILE A 921 -46.34 15.91 -14.69
N PHE A 922 -46.98 14.86 -15.24
CA PHE A 922 -46.62 13.88 -16.30
C PHE A 922 -45.19 13.55 -16.81
N ALA A 923 -45.13 12.32 -17.36
CA ALA A 923 -44.12 11.66 -18.22
C ALA A 923 -42.94 10.98 -17.49
N GLY A 924 -42.53 9.74 -17.83
CA GLY A 924 -42.83 8.89 -18.98
C GLY A 924 -41.64 8.86 -19.97
N LEU A 925 -41.14 7.72 -20.45
CA LEU A 925 -41.59 6.32 -20.34
C LEU A 925 -40.36 5.38 -20.31
N ILE A 926 -40.57 4.16 -19.81
CA ILE A 926 -39.60 3.05 -19.73
C ILE A 926 -38.90 2.75 -21.07
N THR A 927 -37.58 2.66 -20.98
CA THR A 927 -36.64 1.94 -21.84
C THR A 927 -37.21 0.68 -22.49
N PHE A 928 -37.36 0.66 -23.82
CA PHE A 928 -37.49 -0.59 -24.58
C PHE A 928 -36.87 -0.50 -25.99
N ILE A 929 -36.60 -1.68 -26.58
CA ILE A 929 -36.03 -1.90 -27.94
C ILE A 929 -34.55 -1.53 -28.12
N THR A 930 -33.70 -2.37 -27.54
CA THR A 930 -32.60 -3.12 -28.20
C THR A 930 -31.85 -2.57 -29.44
N ARG A 931 -30.50 -2.61 -29.31
CA ARG A 931 -29.50 -3.24 -30.21
C ARG A 931 -29.34 -2.80 -31.70
N ARG A 932 -28.06 -2.76 -32.10
CA ARG A 932 -27.47 -2.88 -33.46
C ARG A 932 -27.69 -1.74 -34.45
N LEU A 933 -26.63 -0.96 -34.64
CA LEU A 933 -25.70 -0.88 -35.80
C LEU A 933 -24.57 0.06 -35.33
N LYS A 934 -23.26 -0.21 -35.34
CA LYS A 934 -22.31 -1.11 -36.03
C LYS A 934 -21.95 -0.69 -37.48
N LYS A 935 -20.66 -0.33 -37.66
CA LYS A 935 -20.01 0.29 -38.83
C LYS A 935 -20.47 1.75 -39.08
N ASN A 936 -19.59 2.68 -39.46
CA ASN A 936 -18.34 2.53 -40.21
C ASN A 936 -17.05 2.76 -39.39
N ASN A 937 -16.23 1.71 -39.31
CA ASN A 937 -14.90 1.63 -39.94
C ASN A 937 -14.93 0.35 -40.80
#